data_AF-Q4SZM2-F1
#
_entry.id   AF-Q4SZM2-F1
#
_cell.length_a   1.000
_cell.length_b   1.000
_cell.length_c   1.000
_cell.angle_alpha   90.00
_cell.angle_beta   90.00
_cell.angle_gamma   90.00
#
_symmetry.space_group_name_H-M   'P 1'
#
loop_
_entity.id
_entity.type
_entity.pdbx_description
1 polymer ?
#
loop_
_entity_poly.entity_id
_entity_poly.type
_entity_poly.pdbx_seq_one_letter_code
_entity_poly.pdbx_strand_id
1 'polypeptide(L)'
;ILENEAKSVLLEIRHPAIKKQALETLLQNKNILVTCLFNITSTLFNHLKQKDPEEVDAGVLQFCFSVLKLLQLYIDIQQLSSAPDAEACGTSFNINQDPYDVLQAELSRVHTTLQSYAQLNTRPSVSFAEDSVDSPLPVQAFLSQMEFTEDGNLRVISTSEADHGQLGNFFFWGPLCGKSPIYKVCDMLQQAGISPQQLLCVLLSVWLQREKEILKKPEQTTVNLHTLLITLSSMKGAVEDSWDPQSVSPWWQQVRSACIQSQNTAAALLAAFVAHHAAKSCIKHRADSKVKKQLEDVLVLQTLLLVPPPKGSVGGSATQCSIKTLLEGGRGGIADSVSKWVCRHSLPPEKLKAFLQNSDDPNDEMHKKTGEKPKKQQQNQEDAHGTAELFVAVCERFPDSLSPDMLFAHCCWEYVVQWNKDPEEVKNFCLAVEYLKLVSSPHIQLGISTMMWSTFTVKYLSAATFLLEKVGKAPKDRLCRRDVGMGDKALTCFLGCCVQLLQVLMEADSGVEKVSAVELCVEEVWSGAEGPPSIADLALEQKGIYYPLVQHHWLLTSLLHAAMTFKVKTKPLSLFDSKGKNALFRDLTSIQLMPSGVMDSGLILSRQEFLFQVQIGWVQALDGSSTASDSSIRPSTGPGAPWWPSLCLELGSLLQVYPDILRRQLVCELFSQGLDLRAEQAMLEVEDQDVLGSQLLVLSGQRLSYTLLHSQSQTQPAMELLARLPPTLCAWLKAMDPSDLRCPSVPLCQTKRLVGRLVEMLPENHAQYSLALHLLEALEALT
;
A
#
# COMPACT_ATOMS: atom_id res chain seq x y z
N ILE A 1 64.69 -3.84 -6.31
CA ILE A 1 65.08 -5.20 -5.85
C ILE A 1 64.14 -6.22 -6.45
N LEU A 2 62.85 -6.22 -6.08
CA LEU A 2 61.82 -7.11 -6.65
C LEU A 2 61.84 -7.21 -8.19
N GLU A 3 61.89 -6.08 -8.90
CA GLU A 3 61.89 -6.06 -10.37
C GLU A 3 63.08 -6.82 -10.98
N ASN A 4 64.27 -6.68 -10.39
CA ASN A 4 65.49 -7.32 -10.91
C ASN A 4 65.53 -8.81 -10.59
N GLU A 5 65.07 -9.21 -9.40
CA GLU A 5 64.98 -10.61 -9.01
C GLU A 5 63.92 -11.35 -9.82
N ALA A 6 62.73 -10.76 -10.00
CA ALA A 6 61.68 -11.34 -10.82
C ALA A 6 62.12 -11.53 -12.28
N LYS A 7 62.86 -10.57 -12.85
CA LYS A 7 63.48 -10.70 -14.18
C LYS A 7 64.45 -11.88 -14.24
N SER A 8 65.36 -12.01 -13.28
CA SER A 8 66.34 -13.13 -13.24
C SER A 8 65.64 -14.48 -13.18
N VAL A 9 64.70 -14.64 -12.24
CA VAL A 9 63.99 -15.90 -12.00
C VAL A 9 63.15 -16.30 -13.22
N LEU A 10 62.42 -15.37 -13.84
CA LEU A 10 61.61 -15.66 -15.04
C LEU A 10 62.46 -16.09 -16.25
N LEU A 11 63.68 -15.56 -16.37
CA LEU A 11 64.59 -15.92 -17.46
C LEU A 11 65.22 -17.31 -17.26
N GLU A 12 65.46 -17.72 -16.01
CA GLU A 12 66.03 -19.02 -15.64
C GLU A 12 65.07 -20.21 -15.85
N ILE A 13 63.75 -19.99 -15.77
CA ILE A 13 62.76 -21.05 -15.98
C ILE A 13 62.85 -21.59 -17.41
N ARG A 14 63.10 -22.89 -17.57
CA ARG A 14 63.23 -23.54 -18.90
C ARG A 14 61.88 -23.95 -19.50
N HIS A 15 60.94 -24.42 -18.70
CA HIS A 15 59.66 -24.95 -19.18
C HIS A 15 58.66 -23.82 -19.50
N PRO A 16 58.14 -23.69 -20.74
CA PRO A 16 57.25 -22.61 -21.15
C PRO A 16 55.99 -22.46 -20.30
N ALA A 17 55.33 -23.58 -19.96
CA ALA A 17 54.12 -23.54 -19.12
C ALA A 17 54.38 -23.00 -17.70
N ILE A 18 55.49 -23.39 -17.07
CA ILE A 18 55.87 -22.91 -15.72
C ILE A 18 56.26 -21.43 -15.79
N LYS A 19 56.90 -21.01 -16.88
CA LYS A 19 57.26 -19.61 -17.13
C LYS A 19 56.01 -18.73 -17.28
N LYS A 20 55.02 -19.20 -18.04
CA LYS A 20 53.71 -18.54 -18.17
C LYS A 20 53.01 -18.44 -16.81
N GLN A 21 52.92 -19.53 -16.07
CA GLN A 21 52.29 -19.58 -14.75
C GLN A 21 52.99 -18.66 -13.73
N ALA A 22 54.32 -18.58 -13.76
CA ALA A 22 55.08 -17.68 -12.91
C ALA A 22 54.79 -16.20 -13.22
N LEU A 23 54.67 -15.85 -14.50
CA LEU A 23 54.27 -14.51 -14.93
C LEU A 23 52.83 -14.18 -14.54
N GLU A 24 51.89 -15.11 -14.74
CA GLU A 24 50.49 -14.96 -14.31
C GLU A 24 50.39 -14.71 -12.80
N THR A 25 51.17 -15.44 -11.99
CA THR A 25 51.22 -15.27 -10.53
C THR A 25 51.72 -13.87 -10.14
N LEU A 26 52.69 -13.32 -10.87
CA LEU A 26 53.18 -11.95 -10.65
C LEU A 26 52.14 -10.89 -11.04
N LEU A 27 51.44 -11.09 -12.16
CA LEU A 27 50.37 -10.20 -12.63
C LEU A 27 49.15 -10.20 -11.68
N GLN A 28 48.96 -11.28 -10.92
CA GLN A 28 47.91 -11.41 -9.90
C GLN A 28 48.25 -10.73 -8.55
N ASN A 29 49.44 -10.12 -8.41
CA ASN A 29 49.84 -9.52 -7.14
C ASN A 29 49.44 -8.03 -7.07
N LYS A 30 48.58 -7.70 -6.10
CA LYS A 30 48.05 -6.33 -5.88
C LYS A 30 49.09 -5.29 -5.48
N ASN A 31 50.26 -5.72 -4.97
CA ASN A 31 51.26 -4.83 -4.39
C ASN A 31 52.37 -4.41 -5.36
N ILE A 32 52.32 -4.85 -6.63
CA ILE A 32 53.36 -4.54 -7.62
C ILE A 32 52.92 -3.35 -8.47
N LEU A 33 53.81 -2.37 -8.65
CA LEU A 33 53.57 -1.24 -9.53
C LEU A 33 53.45 -1.67 -10.99
N VAL A 34 52.55 -1.03 -11.73
CA VAL A 34 52.27 -1.31 -13.15
C VAL A 34 53.52 -1.19 -14.02
N THR A 35 54.34 -0.17 -13.74
CA THR A 35 55.62 0.08 -14.44
C THR A 35 56.61 -1.07 -14.22
N CYS A 36 56.65 -1.65 -13.03
CA CYS A 36 57.47 -2.84 -12.75
C CYS A 36 56.94 -4.06 -13.52
N LEU A 37 55.61 -4.31 -13.52
CA LEU A 37 55.02 -5.41 -14.30
C LEU A 37 55.29 -5.27 -15.79
N PHE A 38 55.19 -4.05 -16.33
CA PHE A 38 55.51 -3.74 -17.73
C PHE A 38 56.97 -4.05 -18.04
N ASN A 39 57.90 -3.57 -17.21
CA ASN A 39 59.33 -3.80 -17.40
C ASN A 39 59.72 -5.28 -17.31
N ILE A 40 59.13 -6.03 -16.37
CA ILE A 40 59.35 -7.48 -16.22
C ILE A 40 58.86 -8.22 -17.47
N THR A 41 57.61 -7.95 -17.89
CA THR A 41 57.00 -8.59 -19.07
C THR A 41 57.75 -8.21 -20.36
N SER A 42 58.21 -6.96 -20.49
CA SER A 42 58.94 -6.46 -21.66
C SER A 42 60.31 -7.14 -21.78
N THR A 43 61.01 -7.30 -20.65
CA THR A 43 62.29 -8.02 -20.61
C THR A 43 62.10 -9.48 -21.03
N LEU A 44 61.05 -10.14 -20.54
CA LEU A 44 60.72 -11.52 -20.91
C LEU A 44 60.37 -11.64 -22.40
N PHE A 45 59.52 -10.75 -22.92
CA PHE A 45 59.12 -10.72 -24.32
C PHE A 45 60.33 -10.51 -25.26
N ASN A 46 61.19 -9.54 -24.95
CA ASN A 46 62.38 -9.26 -25.76
C ASN A 46 63.35 -10.44 -25.76
N HIS A 47 63.53 -11.11 -24.63
CA HIS A 47 64.35 -12.32 -24.56
C HIS A 47 63.76 -13.50 -25.34
N LEU A 48 62.44 -13.70 -25.29
CA LEU A 48 61.76 -14.73 -26.09
C LEU A 48 61.82 -14.43 -27.59
N LYS A 49 61.76 -13.16 -28.00
CA LYS A 49 61.85 -12.73 -29.40
C LYS A 49 63.25 -12.89 -30.01
N GLN A 50 64.30 -12.90 -29.18
CA GLN A 50 65.70 -13.06 -29.62
C GLN A 50 66.13 -14.52 -29.81
N LYS A 51 65.30 -15.49 -29.42
CA LYS A 51 65.56 -16.93 -29.59
C LYS A 51 65.02 -17.45 -30.92
N ASP A 52 65.55 -18.59 -31.37
CA ASP A 52 65.09 -19.23 -32.61
C ASP A 52 63.58 -19.57 -32.53
N PRO A 53 62.81 -19.30 -33.60
CA PRO A 53 61.36 -19.45 -33.61
C PRO A 53 60.87 -20.90 -33.42
N GLU A 54 61.74 -21.89 -33.62
CA GLU A 54 61.45 -23.31 -33.37
C GLU A 54 61.57 -23.70 -31.88
N GLU A 55 62.27 -22.91 -31.06
CA GLU A 55 62.47 -23.17 -29.62
C GLU A 55 61.49 -22.41 -28.70
N VAL A 56 60.68 -21.52 -29.28
CA VAL A 56 59.80 -20.60 -28.53
C VAL A 56 58.35 -21.06 -28.63
N ASP A 57 57.73 -21.27 -27.47
CA ASP A 57 56.29 -21.52 -27.38
C ASP A 57 55.52 -20.27 -27.86
N ALA A 58 54.84 -20.39 -29.00
CA ALA A 58 54.06 -19.32 -29.60
C ALA A 58 52.96 -18.79 -28.66
N GLY A 59 52.41 -19.65 -27.79
CA GLY A 59 51.39 -19.28 -26.81
C GLY A 59 51.94 -18.40 -25.69
N VAL A 60 53.18 -18.63 -25.22
CA VAL A 60 53.84 -17.78 -24.20
C VAL A 60 54.26 -16.44 -24.79
N LEU A 61 54.75 -16.44 -26.04
CA LEU A 61 55.14 -15.21 -26.73
C LEU A 61 53.92 -14.32 -27.01
N GLN A 62 52.82 -14.91 -27.49
CA GLN A 62 51.55 -14.21 -27.69
C GLN A 62 50.97 -13.70 -26.36
N PHE A 63 51.04 -14.50 -25.29
CA PHE A 63 50.60 -14.08 -23.95
C PHE A 63 51.37 -12.85 -23.45
N CYS A 64 52.71 -12.84 -23.56
CA CYS A 64 53.52 -11.68 -23.16
C CYS A 64 53.21 -10.43 -24.00
N PHE A 65 52.98 -10.60 -25.30
CA PHE A 65 52.60 -9.51 -26.20
C PHE A 65 51.24 -8.90 -25.83
N SER A 66 50.23 -9.74 -25.61
CA SER A 66 48.90 -9.33 -25.17
C SER A 66 48.94 -8.58 -23.83
N VAL A 67 49.66 -9.13 -22.84
CA VAL A 67 49.82 -8.49 -21.53
C VAL A 67 50.54 -7.13 -21.64
N LEU A 68 51.57 -7.02 -22.48
CA LEU A 68 52.27 -5.74 -22.68
C LEU A 68 51.37 -4.66 -23.28
N LYS A 69 50.55 -5.02 -24.28
CA LYS A 69 49.57 -4.08 -24.85
C LYS A 69 48.55 -3.63 -23.82
N LEU A 70 48.04 -4.54 -22.98
CA LEU A 70 47.09 -4.21 -21.92
C LEU A 70 47.72 -3.33 -20.84
N LEU A 71 48.94 -3.65 -20.38
CA LEU A 71 49.65 -2.84 -19.41
C LEU A 71 49.96 -1.43 -19.95
N GLN A 72 50.32 -1.31 -21.23
CA GLN A 72 50.51 -0.02 -21.89
C GLN A 72 49.21 0.78 -21.92
N LEU A 73 48.11 0.16 -22.35
CA LEU A 73 46.79 0.80 -22.37
C LEU A 73 46.37 1.30 -20.98
N TYR A 74 46.60 0.49 -19.93
CA TYR A 74 46.33 0.89 -18.55
C TYR A 74 47.14 2.14 -18.15
N ILE A 75 48.44 2.16 -18.45
CA ILE A 75 49.33 3.29 -18.14
C ILE A 75 48.87 4.54 -18.89
N ASP A 76 48.53 4.42 -20.17
CA ASP A 76 48.12 5.56 -21.01
C ASP A 76 46.82 6.20 -20.49
N ILE A 77 45.84 5.40 -20.08
CA ILE A 77 44.58 5.89 -19.50
C ILE A 77 44.81 6.54 -18.13
N GLN A 78 45.70 5.98 -17.31
CA GLN A 78 46.07 6.56 -16.01
C GLN A 78 46.77 7.91 -16.18
N GLN A 79 47.63 8.06 -17.19
CA GLN A 79 48.28 9.33 -17.53
C GLN A 79 47.26 10.37 -18.02
N LEU A 80 46.32 9.99 -18.89
CA LEU A 80 45.25 10.89 -19.32
C LEU A 80 44.31 11.32 -18.19
N SER A 81 44.12 10.47 -17.19
CA SER A 81 43.25 10.74 -16.03
C SER A 81 43.94 11.56 -14.93
N SER A 82 45.27 11.64 -14.94
CA SER A 82 46.10 12.34 -13.94
C SER A 82 46.71 13.65 -14.44
N ALA A 83 46.58 13.96 -15.72
CA ALA A 83 47.05 15.23 -16.29
C ALA A 83 46.35 16.42 -15.62
N PRO A 84 47.09 17.36 -14.99
CA PRO A 84 46.50 18.53 -14.36
C PRO A 84 45.95 19.46 -15.45
N ASP A 85 44.66 19.82 -15.34
CA ASP A 85 43.93 20.85 -16.10
C ASP A 85 44.66 21.34 -17.36
N ALA A 86 44.79 20.45 -18.35
CA ALA A 86 45.20 20.87 -19.68
C ALA A 86 43.98 21.58 -20.27
N GLU A 87 44.00 22.91 -20.14
CA GLU A 87 43.16 23.93 -20.78
C GLU A 87 41.77 23.44 -21.16
N ALA A 88 40.75 23.96 -20.48
CA ALA A 88 39.36 23.91 -20.92
C ALA A 88 39.30 24.03 -22.45
N CYS A 89 39.22 22.87 -23.12
CA CYS A 89 39.21 22.82 -24.55
C CYS A 89 37.77 23.11 -24.92
N GLY A 90 37.44 24.40 -24.87
CA GLY A 90 36.41 25.00 -25.71
C GLY A 90 36.87 24.89 -27.16
N THR A 91 37.07 23.67 -27.66
CA THR A 91 36.84 23.42 -29.07
C THR A 91 35.33 23.37 -29.21
N SER A 92 34.76 24.55 -29.42
CA SER A 92 33.50 24.69 -30.13
C SER A 92 33.67 24.00 -31.48
N PHE A 93 33.44 22.68 -31.52
CA PHE A 93 32.86 22.11 -32.72
C PHE A 93 31.60 22.94 -32.96
N ASN A 94 31.51 23.57 -34.13
CA ASN A 94 30.25 24.05 -34.69
C ASN A 94 29.35 22.82 -34.90
N ILE A 95 28.90 22.21 -33.81
CA ILE A 95 27.60 21.58 -33.76
C ILE A 95 26.69 22.77 -34.05
N ASN A 96 25.96 22.73 -35.17
CA ASN A 96 24.93 23.73 -35.48
C ASN A 96 24.20 24.12 -34.18
N GLN A 97 23.86 25.38 -33.92
CA GLN A 97 23.32 25.78 -32.61
C GLN A 97 21.97 25.10 -32.27
N ASP A 98 21.19 24.69 -33.28
CA ASP A 98 19.87 24.07 -33.14
C ASP A 98 19.76 22.81 -32.24
N PRO A 99 20.65 21.80 -32.30
CA PRO A 99 20.53 20.54 -31.56
C PRO A 99 20.86 20.70 -30.06
N TYR A 100 21.74 21.63 -29.70
CA TYR A 100 22.09 21.89 -28.30
C TYR A 100 20.94 22.57 -27.54
N ASP A 101 20.24 23.50 -28.19
CA ASP A 101 19.12 24.24 -27.62
C ASP A 101 17.91 23.33 -27.32
N VAL A 102 17.68 22.29 -28.13
CA VAL A 102 16.62 21.30 -27.89
C VAL A 102 16.93 20.43 -26.66
N LEU A 103 18.17 19.97 -26.50
CA LEU A 103 18.57 19.19 -25.32
C LEU A 103 18.48 20.02 -24.03
N GLN A 104 18.87 21.29 -24.09
CA GLN A 104 18.70 22.27 -23.00
C GLN A 104 17.21 22.46 -22.63
N ALA A 105 16.34 22.62 -23.63
CA ALA A 105 14.90 22.74 -23.41
C ALA A 105 14.31 21.48 -22.73
N GLU A 106 14.72 20.30 -23.16
CA GLU A 106 14.31 19.02 -22.55
C GLU A 106 14.77 18.89 -21.10
N LEU A 107 16.01 19.26 -20.79
CA LEU A 107 16.53 19.29 -19.42
C LEU A 107 15.80 20.31 -18.55
N SER A 108 15.50 21.49 -19.09
CA SER A 108 14.74 22.52 -18.36
C SER A 108 13.33 22.05 -17.98
N ARG A 109 12.68 21.25 -18.85
CA ARG A 109 11.34 20.72 -18.63
C ARG A 109 11.25 19.74 -17.46
N VAL A 110 12.29 18.93 -17.23
CA VAL A 110 12.33 17.94 -16.14
C VAL A 110 13.14 18.39 -14.92
N HIS A 111 13.68 19.62 -14.94
CA HIS A 111 14.61 20.13 -13.94
C HIS A 111 14.05 20.05 -12.51
N THR A 112 12.79 20.48 -12.31
CA THR A 112 12.13 20.47 -11.01
C THR A 112 11.94 19.05 -10.49
N THR A 113 11.47 18.12 -11.33
CA THR A 113 11.31 16.71 -10.97
C THR A 113 12.66 16.06 -10.63
N LEU A 114 13.71 16.32 -11.42
CA LEU A 114 15.06 15.82 -11.14
C LEU A 114 15.61 16.35 -9.82
N GLN A 115 15.34 17.62 -9.50
CA GLN A 115 15.76 18.22 -8.24
C GLN A 115 15.05 17.57 -7.04
N SER A 116 13.72 17.40 -7.10
CA SER A 116 12.94 16.72 -6.07
C SER A 116 13.37 15.27 -5.91
N TYR A 117 13.57 14.55 -7.02
CA TYR A 117 14.10 13.19 -7.04
C TYR A 117 15.47 13.10 -6.37
N ALA A 118 16.40 13.99 -6.74
CA ALA A 118 17.74 14.02 -6.19
C ALA A 118 17.72 14.24 -4.67
N GLN A 119 16.89 15.15 -4.17
CA GLN A 119 16.72 15.43 -2.74
C GLN A 119 16.20 14.22 -1.96
N LEU A 120 15.22 13.49 -2.51
CA LEU A 120 14.64 12.31 -1.87
C LEU A 120 15.56 11.07 -1.96
N ASN A 121 16.40 11.00 -3.00
CA ASN A 121 17.34 9.89 -3.25
C ASN A 121 18.67 10.03 -2.48
N THR A 122 18.88 11.06 -1.66
CA THR A 122 20.13 11.26 -0.90
C THR A 122 20.29 10.36 0.33
N ARG A 123 19.52 9.28 0.49
CA ARG A 123 19.64 8.41 1.67
C ARG A 123 21.10 7.90 1.82
N PRO A 124 21.68 7.99 3.03
CA PRO A 124 23.04 7.49 3.27
C PRO A 124 23.03 5.97 3.12
N SER A 125 23.71 5.48 2.08
CA SER A 125 24.06 4.08 1.92
C SER A 125 25.39 3.81 2.63
N VAL A 126 25.44 2.79 3.47
CA VAL A 126 26.70 2.34 4.08
C VAL A 126 27.48 1.58 3.00
N SER A 127 28.50 2.22 2.44
CA SER A 127 29.47 1.56 1.56
C SER A 127 30.77 1.34 2.32
N PHE A 128 31.31 0.11 2.28
CA PHE A 128 32.65 -0.15 2.80
C PHE A 128 33.69 0.52 1.90
N ALA A 129 34.81 0.96 2.47
CA ALA A 129 35.85 1.67 1.72
C ALA A 129 36.43 0.84 0.56
N GLU A 130 36.44 -0.48 0.70
CA GLU A 130 36.87 -1.45 -0.33
C GLU A 130 35.88 -1.58 -1.49
N ASP A 131 34.61 -1.22 -1.28
CA ASP A 131 33.53 -1.21 -2.28
C ASP A 131 33.31 0.18 -2.91
N SER A 132 34.19 1.14 -2.61
CA SER A 132 34.06 2.50 -3.15
C SER A 132 34.36 2.52 -4.66
N VAL A 133 33.38 2.96 -5.45
CA VAL A 133 33.49 3.15 -6.92
C VAL A 133 34.61 4.16 -7.27
N ASP A 134 35.01 5.01 -6.32
CA ASP A 134 36.09 5.97 -6.45
C ASP A 134 37.49 5.38 -6.21
N SER A 135 37.61 4.10 -5.82
CA SER A 135 38.89 3.41 -5.74
C SER A 135 39.46 3.15 -7.15
N PRO A 136 40.76 3.39 -7.39
CA PRO A 136 41.37 3.17 -8.70
C PRO A 136 41.34 1.67 -9.04
N LEU A 137 40.88 1.32 -10.25
CA LEU A 137 40.80 -0.05 -10.75
C LEU A 137 42.20 -0.71 -10.65
N PRO A 138 42.38 -1.77 -9.84
CA PRO A 138 43.66 -2.46 -9.76
C PRO A 138 44.04 -3.11 -11.09
N VAL A 139 45.32 -3.10 -11.44
CA VAL A 139 45.82 -3.67 -12.72
C VAL A 139 45.43 -5.13 -12.89
N GLN A 140 45.48 -5.92 -11.82
CA GLN A 140 45.05 -7.31 -11.85
C GLN A 140 43.59 -7.45 -12.31
N ALA A 141 42.70 -6.62 -11.78
CA ALA A 141 41.28 -6.63 -12.14
C ALA A 141 41.11 -6.21 -13.61
N PHE A 142 41.81 -5.16 -14.04
CA PHE A 142 41.83 -4.72 -15.44
C PHE A 142 42.28 -5.82 -16.41
N LEU A 143 43.38 -6.51 -16.10
CA LEU A 143 43.92 -7.61 -16.93
C LEU A 143 42.99 -8.81 -16.98
N SER A 144 42.20 -9.07 -15.92
CA SER A 144 41.22 -10.16 -15.90
C SER A 144 39.94 -9.87 -16.68
N GLN A 145 39.67 -8.60 -16.99
CA GLN A 145 38.44 -8.15 -17.66
C GLN A 145 38.60 -7.99 -19.19
N MET A 146 39.80 -8.17 -19.73
CA MET A 146 40.16 -7.87 -21.12
C MET A 146 40.99 -8.99 -21.77
N GLU A 147 40.66 -9.36 -23.01
CA GLU A 147 41.41 -10.35 -23.81
C GLU A 147 41.48 -9.94 -25.27
N PHE A 148 42.58 -10.30 -25.94
CA PHE A 148 42.70 -10.14 -27.40
C PHE A 148 42.09 -11.33 -28.12
N THR A 149 41.22 -11.07 -29.09
CA THR A 149 40.68 -12.11 -29.98
C THR A 149 41.73 -12.57 -30.99
N GLU A 150 41.46 -13.70 -31.66
CA GLU A 150 42.31 -14.24 -32.73
C GLU A 150 42.52 -13.24 -33.88
N ASP A 151 41.56 -12.34 -34.10
CA ASP A 151 41.60 -11.25 -35.08
C ASP A 151 42.44 -10.03 -34.65
N GLY A 152 43.02 -10.06 -33.45
CA GLY A 152 43.84 -8.98 -32.90
C GLY A 152 43.07 -7.79 -32.31
N ASN A 153 41.73 -7.90 -32.22
CA ASN A 153 40.87 -6.92 -31.55
C ASN A 153 40.81 -7.16 -30.05
N LEU A 154 40.60 -6.11 -29.26
CA LEU A 154 40.46 -6.23 -27.82
C LEU A 154 39.00 -6.42 -27.43
N ARG A 155 38.71 -7.45 -26.63
CA ARG A 155 37.38 -7.81 -26.16
C ARG A 155 37.29 -7.68 -24.64
N VAL A 156 36.21 -7.06 -24.18
CA VAL A 156 35.79 -7.07 -22.77
C VAL A 156 35.14 -8.43 -22.45
N ILE A 157 35.65 -9.13 -21.43
CA ILE A 157 35.19 -10.48 -21.02
C ILE A 157 34.30 -10.45 -19.76
N SER A 158 34.10 -9.27 -19.17
CA SER A 158 33.48 -9.09 -17.86
C SER A 158 32.24 -9.99 -17.63
N THR A 159 32.27 -10.71 -16.50
CA THR A 159 31.27 -11.71 -16.12
C THR A 159 30.16 -11.14 -15.23
N SER A 160 30.33 -9.91 -14.71
CA SER A 160 29.36 -9.24 -13.84
C SER A 160 29.12 -7.75 -14.19
N GLU A 161 27.95 -7.21 -13.81
CA GLU A 161 27.64 -5.77 -13.97
C GLU A 161 28.55 -4.85 -13.15
N ALA A 162 29.07 -5.35 -12.02
CA ALA A 162 30.00 -4.61 -11.18
C ALA A 162 31.36 -4.43 -11.88
N ASP A 163 31.83 -5.45 -12.60
CA ASP A 163 33.07 -5.39 -13.40
C ASP A 163 32.94 -4.36 -14.54
N HIS A 164 31.81 -4.37 -15.25
CA HIS A 164 31.51 -3.33 -16.25
C HIS A 164 31.46 -1.93 -15.65
N GLY A 165 30.98 -1.81 -14.41
CA GLY A 165 30.94 -0.56 -13.66
C GLY A 165 32.33 0.00 -13.36
N GLN A 166 33.21 -0.83 -12.79
CA GLN A 166 34.57 -0.46 -12.44
C GLN A 166 35.42 -0.12 -13.68
N LEU A 167 35.30 -0.92 -14.75
CA LEU A 167 35.97 -0.68 -16.02
C LEU A 167 35.47 0.62 -16.67
N GLY A 168 34.15 0.85 -16.65
CA GLY A 168 33.56 2.08 -17.16
C GLY A 168 33.95 3.31 -16.35
N ASN A 169 34.09 3.18 -15.04
CA ASN A 169 34.60 4.25 -14.19
C ASN A 169 36.04 4.61 -14.57
N PHE A 170 36.89 3.62 -14.80
CA PHE A 170 38.27 3.84 -15.24
C PHE A 170 38.36 4.50 -16.63
N PHE A 171 37.52 4.12 -17.58
CA PHE A 171 37.54 4.66 -18.94
C PHE A 171 36.85 6.02 -19.08
N PHE A 172 35.65 6.17 -18.52
CA PHE A 172 34.72 7.22 -18.92
C PHE A 172 34.35 8.20 -17.80
N TRP A 173 34.65 7.91 -16.53
CA TRP A 173 34.26 8.85 -15.47
C TRP A 173 35.01 10.19 -15.51
N GLY A 174 36.32 10.15 -15.81
CA GLY A 174 37.12 11.35 -16.06
C GLY A 174 36.54 12.22 -17.19
N PRO A 175 36.30 11.65 -18.38
CA PRO A 175 35.65 12.35 -19.50
C PRO A 175 34.25 12.88 -19.17
N LEU A 176 33.41 12.09 -18.47
CA LEU A 176 32.06 12.50 -18.06
C LEU A 176 32.07 13.69 -17.09
N CYS A 177 33.07 13.76 -16.21
CA CYS A 177 33.26 14.88 -15.29
C CYS A 177 33.96 16.10 -15.93
N GLY A 178 34.41 16.00 -17.19
CA GLY A 178 35.20 17.03 -17.86
C GLY A 178 36.66 17.12 -17.38
N LYS A 179 37.18 16.09 -16.71
CA LYS A 179 38.56 16.04 -16.19
C LYS A 179 39.58 15.55 -17.23
N SER A 180 39.13 14.89 -18.28
CA SER A 180 39.99 14.42 -19.37
C SER A 180 39.34 14.62 -20.74
N PRO A 181 40.13 14.79 -21.81
CA PRO A 181 39.60 15.10 -23.14
C PRO A 181 38.94 13.87 -23.78
N ILE A 182 37.63 13.98 -24.05
CA ILE A 182 36.78 12.92 -24.63
C ILE A 182 37.41 12.30 -25.89
N TYR A 183 37.80 13.13 -26.86
CA TYR A 183 38.32 12.65 -28.15
C TYR A 183 39.60 11.81 -28.01
N LYS A 184 40.53 12.20 -27.12
CA LYS A 184 41.80 11.47 -26.96
C LYS A 184 41.58 10.10 -26.30
N VAL A 185 40.66 10.04 -25.33
CA VAL A 185 40.30 8.77 -24.67
C VAL A 185 39.60 7.84 -25.67
N CYS A 186 38.64 8.35 -26.43
CA CYS A 186 37.93 7.60 -27.46
C CYS A 186 38.88 7.07 -28.57
N ASP A 187 39.76 7.93 -29.11
CA ASP A 187 40.73 7.54 -30.14
C ASP A 187 41.70 6.47 -29.63
N MET A 188 42.20 6.59 -28.40
CA MET A 188 43.05 5.57 -27.78
C MET A 188 42.34 4.21 -27.66
N LEU A 189 41.09 4.20 -27.16
CA LEU A 189 40.32 2.97 -27.00
C LEU A 189 39.98 2.32 -28.35
N GLN A 190 39.77 3.13 -29.39
CA GLN A 190 39.58 2.65 -30.76
C GLN A 190 40.88 2.06 -31.34
N GLN A 191 42.03 2.70 -31.12
CA GLN A 191 43.34 2.19 -31.54
C GLN A 191 43.74 0.91 -30.80
N ALA A 192 43.26 0.73 -29.57
CA ALA A 192 43.40 -0.51 -28.82
C ALA A 192 42.57 -1.68 -29.40
N GLY A 193 41.67 -1.40 -30.35
CA GLY A 193 40.86 -2.40 -31.03
C GLY A 193 39.60 -2.81 -30.28
N ILE A 194 39.11 -2.00 -29.33
CA ILE A 194 37.84 -2.26 -28.64
C ILE A 194 36.69 -1.85 -29.55
N SER A 195 35.70 -2.73 -29.72
CA SER A 195 34.56 -2.41 -30.57
C SER A 195 33.69 -1.29 -29.97
N PRO A 196 33.12 -0.39 -30.80
CA PRO A 196 32.27 0.68 -30.31
C PRO A 196 31.06 0.18 -29.51
N GLN A 197 30.51 -1.00 -29.83
CA GLN A 197 29.39 -1.61 -29.08
C GLN A 197 29.81 -1.99 -27.66
N GLN A 198 31.03 -2.51 -27.46
CA GLN A 198 31.53 -2.83 -26.12
C GLN A 198 31.81 -1.55 -25.33
N LEU A 199 32.37 -0.53 -25.98
CA LEU A 199 32.56 0.78 -25.36
C LEU A 199 31.24 1.42 -24.95
N LEU A 200 30.18 1.30 -25.77
CA LEU A 200 28.84 1.77 -25.42
C LEU A 200 28.28 1.01 -24.20
N CYS A 201 28.40 -0.32 -24.15
CA CYS A 201 28.02 -1.12 -22.99
C CYS A 201 28.68 -0.62 -21.70
N VAL A 202 30.01 -0.44 -21.75
CA VAL A 202 30.84 -0.03 -20.60
C VAL A 202 30.58 1.44 -20.21
N LEU A 203 30.24 2.31 -21.16
CA LEU A 203 29.84 3.68 -20.88
C LEU A 203 28.46 3.75 -20.20
N LEU A 204 27.49 2.98 -20.70
CA LEU A 204 26.14 2.94 -20.13
C LEU A 204 26.13 2.32 -18.74
N SER A 205 26.95 1.30 -18.47
CA SER A 205 27.03 0.68 -17.12
C SER A 205 27.48 1.71 -16.07
N VAL A 206 28.57 2.44 -16.31
CA VAL A 206 29.05 3.45 -15.36
C VAL A 206 28.08 4.62 -15.23
N TRP A 207 27.48 5.06 -16.34
CA TRP A 207 26.50 6.14 -16.34
C TRP A 207 25.28 5.78 -15.48
N LEU A 208 24.72 4.59 -15.69
CA LEU A 208 23.54 4.17 -14.95
C LEU A 208 23.86 3.92 -13.47
N GLN A 209 25.06 3.47 -13.10
CA GLN A 209 25.43 3.20 -11.71
C GLN A 209 25.71 4.46 -10.87
N ARG A 210 26.20 5.56 -11.48
CA ARG A 210 26.61 6.79 -10.78
C ARG A 210 25.57 7.91 -10.82
N GLU A 211 24.30 7.55 -10.71
CA GLU A 211 23.17 8.50 -10.78
C GLU A 211 23.30 9.65 -9.77
N LYS A 212 23.69 9.35 -8.52
CA LYS A 212 23.80 10.36 -7.46
C LYS A 212 24.84 11.44 -7.78
N GLU A 213 25.94 11.07 -8.43
CA GLU A 213 26.97 12.01 -8.84
C GLU A 213 26.58 12.80 -10.09
N ILE A 214 25.89 12.15 -11.04
CA ILE A 214 25.33 12.81 -12.24
C ILE A 214 24.36 13.92 -11.82
N LEU A 215 23.47 13.65 -10.86
CA LEU A 215 22.48 14.59 -10.37
C LEU A 215 23.07 15.82 -9.64
N LYS A 216 24.37 15.84 -9.31
CA LYS A 216 25.03 17.04 -8.75
C LYS A 216 25.23 18.14 -9.79
N LYS A 217 25.50 17.76 -11.05
CA LYS A 217 25.75 18.69 -12.17
C LYS A 217 25.12 18.14 -13.47
N PRO A 218 23.79 17.93 -13.50
CA PRO A 218 23.14 17.17 -14.56
C PRO A 218 23.38 17.78 -15.95
N GLU A 219 23.35 19.11 -16.08
CA GLU A 219 23.56 19.80 -17.37
C GLU A 219 24.94 19.48 -17.96
N GLN A 220 26.01 19.70 -17.19
CA GLN A 220 27.38 19.47 -17.66
C GLN A 220 27.64 18.00 -17.99
N THR A 221 27.25 17.08 -17.10
CA THR A 221 27.47 15.64 -17.30
C THR A 221 26.68 15.10 -18.49
N THR A 222 25.48 15.63 -18.72
CA THR A 222 24.62 15.23 -19.86
C THR A 222 25.23 15.71 -21.19
N VAL A 223 25.78 16.92 -21.23
CA VAL A 223 26.48 17.43 -22.42
C VAL A 223 27.76 16.62 -22.72
N ASN A 224 28.50 16.23 -21.68
CA ASN A 224 29.67 15.38 -21.84
C ASN A 224 29.29 13.98 -22.35
N LEU A 225 28.20 13.39 -21.83
CA LEU A 225 27.65 12.13 -22.33
C LEU A 225 27.25 12.25 -23.81
N HIS A 226 26.62 13.36 -24.19
CA HIS A 226 26.23 13.60 -25.59
C HIS A 226 27.43 13.60 -26.53
N THR A 227 28.50 14.30 -26.12
CA THR A 227 29.75 14.34 -26.89
C THR A 227 30.41 12.96 -26.98
N LEU A 228 30.39 12.17 -25.89
CA LEU A 228 30.87 10.79 -25.88
C LEU A 228 30.06 9.90 -26.83
N LEU A 229 28.72 9.95 -26.79
CA LEU A 229 27.88 9.14 -27.67
C LEU A 229 28.06 9.49 -29.14
N ILE A 230 28.16 10.78 -29.49
CA ILE A 230 28.46 11.20 -30.87
C ILE A 230 29.83 10.65 -31.30
N THR A 231 30.85 10.81 -30.46
CA THR A 231 32.22 10.36 -30.77
C THR A 231 32.26 8.85 -30.97
N LEU A 232 31.65 8.07 -30.07
CA LEU A 232 31.55 6.62 -30.20
C LEU A 232 30.76 6.19 -31.44
N SER A 233 29.65 6.87 -31.76
CA SER A 233 28.85 6.57 -32.94
C SER A 233 29.57 6.87 -34.28
N SER A 234 30.56 7.77 -34.25
CA SER A 234 31.39 8.10 -35.42
C SER A 234 32.57 7.14 -35.63
N MET A 235 32.80 6.20 -34.71
CA MET A 235 33.88 5.22 -34.83
C MET A 235 33.57 4.19 -35.92
N LYS A 236 34.64 3.67 -36.54
CA LYS A 236 34.54 2.60 -37.53
C LYS A 236 33.93 1.36 -36.90
N GLY A 237 32.86 0.82 -37.51
CA GLY A 237 32.15 -0.36 -37.02
C GLY A 237 31.09 -0.10 -35.96
N ALA A 238 30.73 1.16 -35.66
CA ALA A 238 29.68 1.48 -34.68
C ALA A 238 28.25 1.18 -35.19
N VAL A 239 28.01 1.42 -36.48
CA VAL A 239 26.76 1.06 -37.18
C VAL A 239 27.11 0.02 -38.23
N GLU A 240 26.43 -1.12 -38.23
CA GLU A 240 26.61 -2.14 -39.26
C GLU A 240 26.12 -1.61 -40.62
N ASP A 241 26.96 -1.71 -41.66
CA ASP A 241 26.62 -1.25 -43.02
C ASP A 241 25.43 -2.01 -43.65
N SER A 242 25.11 -3.20 -43.12
CA SER A 242 24.01 -4.08 -43.55
C SER A 242 22.67 -3.84 -42.84
N TRP A 243 22.58 -2.81 -41.98
CA TRP A 243 21.38 -2.54 -41.20
C TRP A 243 20.24 -1.95 -42.05
N ASP A 244 19.03 -2.48 -41.88
CA ASP A 244 17.81 -1.97 -42.53
C ASP A 244 17.41 -0.61 -41.92
N PRO A 245 17.46 0.50 -42.70
CA PRO A 245 17.10 1.84 -42.23
C PRO A 245 15.63 1.98 -41.79
N GLN A 246 14.76 1.02 -42.12
CA GLN A 246 13.36 1.00 -41.67
C GLN A 246 13.18 0.37 -40.28
N SER A 247 14.20 -0.32 -39.77
CA SER A 247 14.18 -0.96 -38.45
C SER A 247 14.79 -0.06 -37.37
N VAL A 248 14.81 -0.49 -36.11
CA VAL A 248 15.52 0.21 -35.04
C VAL A 248 17.02 -0.12 -35.12
N SER A 249 17.90 0.87 -35.04
CA SER A 249 19.35 0.61 -35.09
C SER A 249 19.82 -0.27 -33.93
N PRO A 250 20.71 -1.25 -34.15
CA PRO A 250 21.28 -2.07 -33.09
C PRO A 250 21.92 -1.22 -31.96
N TRP A 251 22.55 -0.11 -32.35
CA TRP A 251 23.10 0.89 -31.45
C TRP A 251 22.04 1.49 -30.52
N TRP A 252 20.90 1.96 -31.08
CA TRP A 252 19.79 2.47 -30.28
C TRP A 252 19.13 1.38 -29.45
N GLN A 253 19.01 0.16 -29.99
CA GLN A 253 18.43 -0.98 -29.27
C GLN A 253 19.23 -1.31 -28.00
N GLN A 254 20.56 -1.17 -28.04
CA GLN A 254 21.44 -1.37 -26.90
C GLN A 254 21.27 -0.29 -25.82
N VAL A 255 21.15 0.99 -26.21
CA VAL A 255 20.85 2.07 -25.24
C VAL A 255 19.47 1.86 -24.63
N ARG A 256 18.48 1.52 -25.47
CA ARG A 256 17.09 1.27 -25.07
C ARG A 256 17.00 0.13 -24.07
N SER A 257 17.66 -1.01 -24.33
CA SER A 257 17.62 -2.16 -23.42
C SER A 257 18.24 -1.84 -22.06
N ALA A 258 19.37 -1.13 -22.04
CA ALA A 258 20.01 -0.69 -20.80
C ALA A 258 19.12 0.26 -19.98
N CYS A 259 18.49 1.24 -20.64
CA CYS A 259 17.60 2.20 -19.97
C CYS A 259 16.33 1.54 -19.43
N ILE A 260 15.73 0.59 -20.17
CA ILE A 260 14.51 -0.11 -19.76
C ILE A 260 14.76 -0.98 -18.52
N GLN A 261 15.95 -1.57 -18.39
CA GLN A 261 16.31 -2.44 -17.28
C GLN A 261 16.74 -1.69 -16.01
N SER A 262 17.29 -0.49 -16.16
CA SER A 262 17.85 0.27 -15.03
C SER A 262 16.80 0.72 -14.02
N GLN A 263 17.12 0.57 -12.73
CA GLN A 263 16.33 1.10 -11.60
C GLN A 263 16.71 2.55 -11.25
N ASN A 264 17.82 3.06 -11.81
CA ASN A 264 18.27 4.44 -11.65
C ASN A 264 17.61 5.31 -12.72
N THR A 265 16.37 5.70 -12.44
CA THR A 265 15.44 6.30 -13.39
C THR A 265 15.93 7.62 -13.98
N ALA A 266 16.57 8.47 -13.18
CA ALA A 266 17.05 9.76 -13.65
C ALA A 266 18.24 9.60 -14.59
N ALA A 267 19.18 8.70 -14.27
CA ALA A 267 20.29 8.39 -15.17
C ALA A 267 19.78 7.77 -16.48
N ALA A 268 18.82 6.85 -16.42
CA ALA A 268 18.20 6.26 -17.60
C ALA A 268 17.49 7.30 -18.48
N LEU A 269 16.72 8.21 -17.87
CA LEU A 269 16.04 9.30 -18.58
C LEU A 269 17.04 10.21 -19.32
N LEU A 270 18.09 10.65 -18.63
CA LEU A 270 19.11 11.51 -19.22
C LEU A 270 19.88 10.79 -20.35
N ALA A 271 20.19 9.50 -20.19
CA ALA A 271 20.78 8.69 -21.25
C ALA A 271 19.86 8.60 -22.47
N ALA A 272 18.56 8.39 -22.26
CA ALA A 272 17.58 8.32 -23.35
C ALA A 272 17.42 9.66 -24.07
N PHE A 273 17.41 10.80 -23.37
CA PHE A 273 17.38 12.13 -23.98
C PHE A 273 18.57 12.34 -24.90
N VAL A 274 19.77 12.07 -24.37
CA VAL A 274 21.03 12.25 -25.08
C VAL A 274 21.13 11.33 -26.28
N ALA A 275 20.80 10.06 -26.11
CA ALA A 275 20.92 9.07 -27.17
C ALA A 275 19.84 9.23 -28.24
N HIS A 276 18.61 9.64 -27.89
CA HIS A 276 17.58 10.02 -28.87
C HIS A 276 18.07 11.18 -29.74
N HIS A 277 18.70 12.17 -29.11
CA HIS A 277 19.24 13.34 -29.79
C HIS A 277 20.43 12.98 -30.70
N ALA A 278 21.40 12.23 -30.18
CA ALA A 278 22.54 11.73 -30.96
C ALA A 278 22.10 10.83 -32.13
N ALA A 279 21.05 10.01 -31.93
CA ALA A 279 20.46 9.21 -32.99
C ALA A 279 19.77 10.09 -34.04
N LYS A 280 19.03 11.14 -33.66
CA LYS A 280 18.37 12.07 -34.61
C LYS A 280 19.38 12.82 -35.50
N SER A 281 20.58 13.12 -35.00
CA SER A 281 21.66 13.71 -35.80
C SER A 281 22.30 12.71 -36.77
N CYS A 282 22.26 11.41 -36.48
CA CYS A 282 22.92 10.37 -37.28
C CYS A 282 21.96 9.53 -38.14
N ILE A 283 20.67 9.48 -37.79
CA ILE A 283 19.65 8.57 -38.34
C ILE A 283 18.36 9.38 -38.57
N LYS A 284 17.95 9.53 -39.84
CA LYS A 284 16.78 10.34 -40.24
C LYS A 284 15.40 9.70 -39.92
N HIS A 285 15.33 8.52 -39.32
CA HIS A 285 14.06 7.80 -39.10
C HIS A 285 13.82 7.39 -37.63
N ARG A 286 12.62 7.75 -37.15
CA ARG A 286 11.90 7.33 -35.92
C ARG A 286 12.77 6.87 -34.75
N ALA A 287 13.36 7.83 -34.03
CA ALA A 287 13.69 7.60 -32.64
C ALA A 287 12.37 7.54 -31.84
N ASP A 288 12.05 6.34 -31.34
CA ASP A 288 10.80 5.99 -30.67
C ASP A 288 10.57 6.87 -29.42
N SER A 289 9.70 7.87 -29.51
CA SER A 289 9.37 8.81 -28.42
C SER A 289 8.68 8.12 -27.23
N LYS A 290 8.26 6.86 -27.40
CA LYS A 290 7.57 6.06 -26.38
C LYS A 290 8.44 5.85 -25.13
N VAL A 291 9.68 5.39 -25.29
CA VAL A 291 10.60 5.08 -24.15
C VAL A 291 10.93 6.34 -23.35
N LYS A 292 11.10 7.47 -24.03
CA LYS A 292 11.34 8.76 -23.40
C LYS A 292 10.18 9.14 -22.47
N LYS A 293 8.95 9.07 -22.98
CA LYS A 293 7.75 9.35 -22.21
C LYS A 293 7.59 8.38 -21.03
N GLN A 294 7.83 7.09 -21.25
CA GLN A 294 7.84 6.09 -20.17
C GLN A 294 8.83 6.44 -19.05
N LEU A 295 10.07 6.83 -19.39
CA LEU A 295 11.08 7.20 -18.39
C LEU A 295 10.71 8.47 -17.62
N GLU A 296 10.06 9.45 -18.26
CA GLU A 296 9.50 10.62 -17.56
C GLU A 296 8.42 10.20 -16.56
N ASP A 297 7.49 9.33 -16.99
CA ASP A 297 6.41 8.83 -16.13
C ASP A 297 6.98 8.02 -14.94
N VAL A 298 7.97 7.15 -15.18
CA VAL A 298 8.67 6.39 -14.13
C VAL A 298 9.40 7.33 -13.18
N LEU A 299 10.01 8.41 -13.66
CA LEU A 299 10.73 9.36 -12.79
C LEU A 299 9.78 10.02 -11.79
N VAL A 300 8.61 10.47 -12.25
CA VAL A 300 7.59 11.09 -11.39
C VAL A 300 7.06 10.06 -10.38
N LEU A 301 6.75 8.84 -10.83
CA LEU A 301 6.33 7.75 -9.94
C LEU A 301 7.41 7.42 -8.89
N GLN A 302 8.65 7.22 -9.31
CA GLN A 302 9.75 6.89 -8.39
C GLN A 302 10.00 8.02 -7.39
N THR A 303 9.82 9.28 -7.79
CA THR A 303 9.91 10.44 -6.89
C THR A 303 8.89 10.34 -5.76
N LEU A 304 7.63 10.00 -6.08
CA LEU A 304 6.60 9.74 -5.06
C LEU A 304 6.99 8.56 -4.15
N LEU A 305 7.43 7.45 -4.74
CA LEU A 305 7.78 6.22 -3.99
C LEU A 305 8.95 6.40 -3.02
N LEU A 306 9.81 7.39 -3.25
CA LEU A 306 10.95 7.73 -2.38
C LEU A 306 10.56 8.59 -1.16
N VAL A 307 9.37 9.20 -1.15
CA VAL A 307 8.89 10.02 -0.03
C VAL A 307 8.95 9.20 1.27
N PRO A 308 9.63 9.69 2.32
CA PRO A 308 9.83 8.93 3.54
C PRO A 308 8.53 8.80 4.33
N PRO A 309 8.23 7.62 4.90
CA PRO A 309 7.02 7.46 5.70
C PRO A 309 7.07 8.26 6.99
N PRO A 310 5.89 8.60 7.55
CA PRO A 310 5.82 9.21 8.87
C PRO A 310 6.45 8.29 9.94
N LYS A 311 7.10 8.90 10.95
CA LYS A 311 7.81 8.17 12.02
C LYS A 311 6.88 7.17 12.71
N GLY A 312 7.28 5.91 12.74
CA GLY A 312 6.53 4.81 13.36
C GLY A 312 5.77 3.90 12.39
N SER A 313 5.84 4.14 11.07
CA SER A 313 5.26 3.25 10.07
C SER A 313 6.04 1.94 9.92
N VAL A 314 5.32 0.81 9.90
CA VAL A 314 5.84 -0.52 9.60
C VAL A 314 5.87 -0.66 8.08
N GLY A 315 7.02 -0.41 7.46
CA GLY A 315 7.15 -0.53 6.01
C GLY A 315 8.57 -0.88 5.58
N GLY A 316 8.70 -1.86 4.67
CA GLY A 316 9.97 -2.27 4.05
C GLY A 316 10.63 -1.13 3.25
N SER A 317 11.77 -1.40 2.60
CA SER A 317 12.50 -0.41 1.78
C SER A 317 11.62 0.18 0.67
N ALA A 318 11.87 1.45 0.29
CA ALA A 318 11.20 2.08 -0.84
C ALA A 318 11.32 1.18 -2.08
N THR A 319 10.20 0.94 -2.76
CA THR A 319 10.18 0.11 -3.96
C THR A 319 10.86 0.90 -5.07
N GLN A 320 11.89 0.31 -5.69
CA GLN A 320 12.48 0.85 -6.90
C GLN A 320 11.76 0.25 -8.11
N CYS A 321 11.44 1.07 -9.10
CA CYS A 321 10.81 0.66 -10.34
C CYS A 321 11.65 1.04 -11.56
N SER A 322 11.62 0.17 -12.55
CA SER A 322 12.11 0.41 -13.91
C SER A 322 10.96 0.20 -14.91
N ILE A 323 11.16 0.61 -16.16
CA ILE A 323 10.18 0.34 -17.22
C ILE A 323 9.92 -1.16 -17.32
N LYS A 324 10.98 -1.97 -17.27
CA LYS A 324 10.86 -3.43 -17.32
C LYS A 324 9.96 -3.96 -16.20
N THR A 325 10.20 -3.56 -14.95
CA THR A 325 9.40 -4.06 -13.82
C THR A 325 7.94 -3.61 -13.90
N LEU A 326 7.66 -2.43 -14.43
CA LEU A 326 6.30 -1.94 -14.60
C LEU A 326 5.57 -2.67 -15.74
N LEU A 327 6.25 -2.96 -16.85
CA LEU A 327 5.68 -3.76 -17.95
C LEU A 327 5.41 -5.21 -17.54
N GLU A 328 6.35 -5.83 -16.82
CA GLU A 328 6.20 -7.19 -16.26
C GLU A 328 5.13 -7.26 -15.16
N GLY A 329 4.86 -6.13 -14.50
CA GLY A 329 3.78 -5.98 -13.51
C GLY A 329 2.38 -6.00 -14.10
N GLY A 330 2.25 -5.99 -15.43
CA GLY A 330 0.95 -6.01 -16.12
C GLY A 330 0.13 -4.75 -15.88
N ARG A 331 -1.18 -4.85 -16.13
CA ARG A 331 -2.11 -3.70 -16.02
C ARG A 331 -2.24 -3.14 -14.61
N GLY A 332 -1.98 -3.96 -13.58
CA GLY A 332 -2.07 -3.56 -12.18
C GLY A 332 -0.77 -3.04 -11.57
N GLY A 333 0.37 -3.12 -12.27
CA GLY A 333 1.69 -2.88 -11.66
C GLY A 333 1.89 -1.47 -11.10
N ILE A 334 1.33 -0.46 -11.77
CA ILE A 334 1.39 0.94 -11.32
C ILE A 334 0.48 1.14 -10.09
N ALA A 335 -0.77 0.70 -10.16
CA ALA A 335 -1.73 0.79 -9.05
C ALA A 335 -1.24 0.03 -7.80
N ASP A 336 -0.61 -1.14 -7.97
CA ASP A 336 0.02 -1.93 -6.91
C ASP A 336 1.20 -1.21 -6.26
N SER A 337 2.03 -0.53 -7.06
CA SER A 337 3.15 0.27 -6.54
C SER A 337 2.66 1.44 -5.69
N VAL A 338 1.62 2.15 -6.16
CA VAL A 338 1.02 3.29 -5.46
C VAL A 338 0.23 2.84 -4.24
N SER A 339 -0.52 1.73 -4.27
CA SER A 339 -1.28 1.23 -3.12
C SER A 339 -0.36 0.83 -1.95
N LYS A 340 0.79 0.20 -2.25
CA LYS A 340 1.85 -0.08 -1.25
C LYS A 340 2.41 1.18 -0.64
N TRP A 341 2.58 2.24 -1.43
CA TRP A 341 2.98 3.55 -0.93
C TRP A 341 1.90 4.16 -0.01
N VAL A 342 0.63 4.17 -0.43
CA VAL A 342 -0.52 4.63 0.37
C VAL A 342 -0.56 3.90 1.72
N CYS A 343 -0.42 2.57 1.70
CA CYS A 343 -0.40 1.74 2.90
C CYS A 343 0.79 2.07 3.82
N ARG A 344 2.00 2.21 3.25
CA ARG A 344 3.21 2.60 3.98
C ARG A 344 3.06 3.99 4.63
N HIS A 345 2.34 4.92 4.01
CA HIS A 345 2.07 6.24 4.60
C HIS A 345 0.86 6.26 5.55
N SER A 346 0.15 5.13 5.71
CA SER A 346 -1.05 5.02 6.53
C SER A 346 -2.09 6.09 6.20
N LEU A 347 -2.27 6.38 4.90
CA LEU A 347 -3.23 7.38 4.44
C LEU A 347 -4.65 6.85 4.60
N PRO A 348 -5.54 7.56 5.31
CA PRO A 348 -6.95 7.19 5.40
C PRO A 348 -7.69 7.53 4.09
N PRO A 349 -8.77 6.80 3.76
CA PRO A 349 -9.52 6.97 2.51
C PRO A 349 -9.96 8.42 2.25
N GLU A 350 -10.44 9.12 3.27
CA GLU A 350 -10.89 10.53 3.14
C GLU A 350 -9.76 11.48 2.70
N LYS A 351 -8.52 11.25 3.16
CA LYS A 351 -7.38 12.08 2.74
C LYS A 351 -6.97 11.77 1.30
N LEU A 352 -6.97 10.49 0.92
CA LEU A 352 -6.64 10.10 -0.46
C LEU A 352 -7.70 10.62 -1.44
N LYS A 353 -8.98 10.53 -1.06
CA LYS A 353 -10.09 11.10 -1.80
C LYS A 353 -9.97 12.62 -1.94
N ALA A 354 -9.59 13.32 -0.87
CA ALA A 354 -9.35 14.76 -0.92
C ALA A 354 -8.19 15.12 -1.87
N PHE A 355 -7.12 14.32 -1.95
CA PHE A 355 -6.05 14.55 -2.94
C PHE A 355 -6.55 14.45 -4.37
N LEU A 356 -7.44 13.49 -4.66
CA LEU A 356 -8.04 13.30 -5.99
C LEU A 356 -9.10 14.36 -6.33
N GLN A 357 -9.70 15.02 -5.34
CA GLN A 357 -10.75 16.05 -5.55
C GLN A 357 -10.20 17.47 -5.65
N ASN A 358 -9.09 17.77 -4.94
CA ASN A 358 -8.46 19.09 -4.97
C ASN A 358 -7.79 19.43 -6.32
N SER A 359 -7.76 18.51 -7.28
CA SER A 359 -7.33 18.77 -8.67
C SER A 359 -8.34 19.57 -9.48
N ASP A 360 -9.61 19.62 -9.07
CA ASP A 360 -10.71 20.12 -9.90
C ASP A 360 -11.16 21.57 -9.58
N ASP A 361 -10.59 22.23 -8.55
CA ASP A 361 -11.07 23.54 -8.08
C ASP A 361 -9.99 24.65 -8.13
N PRO A 362 -9.92 25.47 -9.21
CA PRO A 362 -8.90 26.50 -9.38
C PRO A 362 -9.10 27.76 -8.50
N ASN A 363 -10.08 27.78 -7.59
CA ASN A 363 -10.46 28.99 -6.82
C ASN A 363 -10.07 29.00 -5.34
N ASP A 364 -9.47 27.93 -4.79
CA ASP A 364 -9.30 27.81 -3.32
C ASP A 364 -7.95 28.36 -2.78
N GLU A 365 -7.12 28.98 -3.63
CA GLU A 365 -5.87 29.62 -3.20
C GLU A 365 -6.06 30.96 -2.47
N MET A 366 -7.24 31.60 -2.56
CA MET A 366 -7.39 32.99 -2.10
C MET A 366 -7.68 33.14 -0.59
N HIS A 367 -7.91 32.06 0.17
CA HIS A 367 -8.38 32.15 1.56
C HIS A 367 -7.45 31.58 2.66
N LYS A 368 -6.18 31.25 2.37
CA LYS A 368 -5.24 30.72 3.39
C LYS A 368 -4.19 31.69 3.94
N LYS A 369 -4.40 33.01 3.85
CA LYS A 369 -3.52 34.01 4.49
C LYS A 369 -4.23 34.83 5.57
N THR A 370 -4.48 34.24 6.73
CA THR A 370 -4.44 34.95 8.02
C THR A 370 -4.52 33.97 9.18
N GLY A 371 -3.41 33.78 9.88
CA GLY A 371 -3.34 33.03 11.14
C GLY A 371 -1.96 32.42 11.35
N GLU A 372 -1.08 33.13 12.07
CA GLU A 372 0.20 32.58 12.52
C GLU A 372 -0.02 31.33 13.38
N LYS A 373 0.23 30.15 12.80
CA LYS A 373 0.28 28.87 13.51
C LYS A 373 1.74 28.50 13.79
N PRO A 374 2.03 27.80 14.90
CA PRO A 374 3.40 27.56 15.37
C PRO A 374 4.27 26.82 14.34
N LYS A 375 5.56 27.21 14.25
CA LYS A 375 6.55 26.75 13.24
C LYS A 375 6.63 25.23 12.99
N LYS A 376 6.32 24.38 13.97
CA LYS A 376 6.28 22.90 13.80
C LYS A 376 5.07 22.40 13.00
N GLN A 377 3.95 23.13 13.03
CA GLN A 377 2.76 22.80 12.23
C GLN A 377 2.91 23.29 10.79
N GLN A 378 3.64 24.38 10.55
CA GLN A 378 3.95 24.87 9.20
C GLN A 378 4.81 23.87 8.42
N GLN A 379 5.89 23.35 9.04
CA GLN A 379 6.78 22.42 8.35
C GLN A 379 6.11 21.07 7.99
N ASN A 380 5.29 20.53 8.89
CA ASN A 380 4.48 19.33 8.59
C ASN A 380 3.36 19.58 7.56
N GLN A 381 2.88 20.83 7.41
CA GLN A 381 1.86 21.19 6.43
C GLN A 381 2.49 21.41 5.03
N GLU A 382 3.67 22.01 4.97
CA GLU A 382 4.44 22.19 3.73
C GLU A 382 4.87 20.81 3.16
N ASP A 383 5.38 19.90 4.00
CA ASP A 383 5.74 18.54 3.59
C ASP A 383 4.52 17.73 3.10
N ALA A 384 3.36 17.91 3.75
CA ALA A 384 2.12 17.25 3.36
C ALA A 384 1.54 17.81 2.05
N HIS A 385 1.72 19.11 1.79
CA HIS A 385 1.27 19.76 0.56
C HIS A 385 2.11 19.29 -0.64
N GLY A 386 3.44 19.29 -0.51
CA GLY A 386 4.32 18.79 -1.57
C GLY A 386 4.11 17.29 -1.87
N THR A 387 3.74 16.49 -0.88
CA THR A 387 3.38 15.08 -1.09
C THR A 387 2.08 14.92 -1.88
N ALA A 388 1.08 15.77 -1.61
CA ALA A 388 -0.19 15.76 -2.33
C ALA A 388 -0.01 16.18 -3.80
N GLU A 389 0.79 17.23 -4.05
CA GLU A 389 1.13 17.68 -5.41
C GLU A 389 1.85 16.59 -6.21
N LEU A 390 2.84 15.93 -5.62
CA LEU A 390 3.53 14.80 -6.26
C LEU A 390 2.59 13.64 -6.57
N PHE A 391 1.65 13.34 -5.66
CA PHE A 391 0.65 12.30 -5.88
C PHE A 391 -0.29 12.65 -7.05
N VAL A 392 -0.80 13.88 -7.10
CA VAL A 392 -1.65 14.35 -8.22
C VAL A 392 -0.87 14.32 -9.53
N ALA A 393 0.39 14.76 -9.54
CA ALA A 393 1.24 14.69 -10.72
C ALA A 393 1.45 13.24 -11.23
N VAL A 394 1.51 12.25 -10.34
CA VAL A 394 1.53 10.83 -10.74
C VAL A 394 0.19 10.41 -11.35
N CYS A 395 -0.94 10.77 -10.73
CA CYS A 395 -2.27 10.47 -11.27
C CYS A 395 -2.51 11.08 -12.65
N GLU A 396 -2.05 12.31 -12.91
CA GLU A 396 -2.15 12.97 -14.23
C GLU A 396 -1.36 12.24 -15.32
N ARG A 397 -0.28 11.55 -14.95
CA ARG A 397 0.55 10.76 -15.89
C ARG A 397 -0.04 9.37 -16.14
N PHE A 398 -0.81 8.85 -15.21
CA PHE A 398 -1.41 7.52 -15.26
C PHE A 398 -2.93 7.57 -15.01
N PRO A 399 -3.72 8.27 -15.85
CA PRO A 399 -5.14 8.49 -15.61
C PRO A 399 -5.99 7.22 -15.64
N ASP A 400 -5.60 6.22 -16.44
CA ASP A 400 -6.35 4.97 -16.57
C ASP A 400 -5.92 4.00 -15.48
N SER A 401 -4.60 3.80 -15.36
CA SER A 401 -3.96 2.89 -14.39
C SER A 401 -4.18 3.31 -12.94
N LEU A 402 -4.36 4.61 -12.67
CA LEU A 402 -4.66 5.18 -11.35
C LEU A 402 -6.03 5.86 -11.29
N SER A 403 -6.96 5.49 -12.17
CA SER A 403 -8.35 5.91 -12.03
C SER A 403 -8.87 5.59 -10.61
N PRO A 404 -9.81 6.39 -10.06
CA PRO A 404 -10.21 6.26 -8.65
C PRO A 404 -10.62 4.83 -8.26
N ASP A 405 -11.41 4.16 -9.09
CA ASP A 405 -11.84 2.77 -8.85
C ASP A 405 -10.66 1.79 -8.86
N MET A 406 -9.69 1.97 -9.79
CA MET A 406 -8.47 1.15 -9.85
C MET A 406 -7.61 1.34 -8.60
N LEU A 407 -7.39 2.59 -8.20
CA LEU A 407 -6.56 2.90 -7.04
C LEU A 407 -7.21 2.41 -5.74
N PHE A 408 -8.50 2.68 -5.52
CA PHE A 408 -9.21 2.24 -4.32
C PHE A 408 -9.31 0.72 -4.25
N ALA A 409 -9.50 0.03 -5.38
CA ALA A 409 -9.43 -1.42 -5.46
C ALA A 409 -8.09 -1.99 -4.98
N HIS A 410 -6.98 -1.46 -5.49
CA HIS A 410 -5.64 -1.91 -5.09
C HIS A 410 -5.29 -1.51 -3.66
N CYS A 411 -5.75 -0.35 -3.17
CA CYS A 411 -5.61 0.03 -1.77
C CYS A 411 -6.36 -0.93 -0.84
N CYS A 412 -7.63 -1.23 -1.15
CA CYS A 412 -8.43 -2.21 -0.43
C CYS A 412 -7.71 -3.56 -0.34
N TRP A 413 -7.21 -4.06 -1.48
CA TRP A 413 -6.50 -5.33 -1.54
C TRP A 413 -5.19 -5.34 -0.74
N GLU A 414 -4.38 -4.29 -0.85
CA GLU A 414 -3.12 -4.19 -0.10
C GLU A 414 -3.39 -4.17 1.42
N TYR A 415 -4.37 -3.40 1.88
CA TYR A 415 -4.70 -3.33 3.30
C TYR A 415 -5.22 -4.66 3.86
N VAL A 416 -6.03 -5.42 3.13
CA VAL A 416 -6.48 -6.75 3.59
C VAL A 416 -5.33 -7.77 3.61
N VAL A 417 -4.39 -7.68 2.66
CA VAL A 417 -3.18 -8.51 2.64
C VAL A 417 -2.28 -8.20 3.84
N GLN A 418 -2.12 -6.92 4.21
CA GLN A 418 -1.36 -6.53 5.40
C GLN A 418 -2.05 -6.97 6.69
N TRP A 419 -3.38 -6.87 6.78
CA TRP A 419 -4.12 -7.44 7.90
C TRP A 419 -3.95 -8.95 8.01
N ASN A 420 -3.98 -9.68 6.90
CA ASN A 420 -3.81 -11.14 6.93
C ASN A 420 -2.41 -11.57 7.43
N LYS A 421 -1.39 -10.72 7.28
CA LYS A 421 -0.04 -10.94 7.85
C LYS A 421 -0.02 -10.73 9.36
N ASP A 422 -0.77 -9.75 9.86
CA ASP A 422 -0.90 -9.47 11.31
C ASP A 422 -2.38 -9.24 11.69
N PRO A 423 -3.14 -10.33 11.97
CA PRO A 423 -4.57 -10.25 12.23
C PRO A 423 -4.96 -9.49 13.50
N GLU A 424 -4.00 -9.20 14.39
CA GLU A 424 -4.24 -8.39 15.59
C GLU A 424 -4.50 -6.91 15.23
N GLU A 425 -3.85 -6.41 14.17
CA GLU A 425 -4.01 -5.05 13.65
C GLU A 425 -5.24 -4.93 12.73
N VAL A 426 -6.42 -5.16 13.29
CA VAL A 426 -7.73 -5.14 12.58
C VAL A 426 -8.03 -3.79 11.92
N LYS A 427 -7.37 -2.71 12.36
CA LYS A 427 -7.45 -1.40 11.71
C LYS A 427 -7.16 -1.50 10.20
N ASN A 428 -6.24 -2.36 9.78
CA ASN A 428 -5.94 -2.57 8.36
C ASN A 428 -7.13 -3.18 7.61
N PHE A 429 -7.82 -4.16 8.19
CA PHE A 429 -9.03 -4.72 7.59
C PHE A 429 -10.16 -3.68 7.48
N CYS A 430 -10.34 -2.87 8.52
CA CYS A 430 -11.38 -1.85 8.48
C CYS A 430 -11.04 -0.74 7.46
N LEU A 431 -9.76 -0.35 7.31
CA LEU A 431 -9.33 0.52 6.22
C LEU A 431 -9.58 -0.11 4.85
N ALA A 432 -9.35 -1.42 4.68
CA ALA A 432 -9.67 -2.11 3.43
C ALA A 432 -11.16 -1.96 3.07
N VAL A 433 -12.05 -2.21 4.03
CA VAL A 433 -13.50 -2.05 3.84
C VAL A 433 -13.90 -0.60 3.56
N GLU A 434 -13.27 0.39 4.19
CA GLU A 434 -13.54 1.80 3.89
C GLU A 434 -13.06 2.20 2.49
N TYR A 435 -11.91 1.70 2.01
CA TYR A 435 -11.48 1.89 0.62
C TYR A 435 -12.44 1.21 -0.38
N LEU A 436 -12.93 0.02 -0.05
CA LEU A 436 -13.90 -0.70 -0.87
C LEU A 436 -15.21 0.08 -1.06
N LYS A 437 -15.68 0.79 -0.03
CA LYS A 437 -16.87 1.65 -0.10
C LYS A 437 -16.69 2.86 -1.04
N LEU A 438 -15.45 3.27 -1.32
CA LEU A 438 -15.16 4.37 -2.24
C LEU A 438 -15.11 3.93 -3.71
N VAL A 439 -15.08 2.62 -3.99
CA VAL A 439 -15.16 2.10 -5.36
C VAL A 439 -16.57 2.37 -5.91
N SER A 440 -16.63 3.10 -7.01
CA SER A 440 -17.88 3.55 -7.64
C SER A 440 -18.53 2.47 -8.50
N SER A 441 -17.72 1.67 -9.20
CA SER A 441 -18.20 0.55 -10.01
C SER A 441 -18.75 -0.59 -9.16
N PRO A 442 -20.06 -0.92 -9.25
CA PRO A 442 -20.64 -2.01 -8.47
C PRO A 442 -20.08 -3.38 -8.88
N HIS A 443 -19.60 -3.54 -10.12
CA HIS A 443 -19.00 -4.78 -10.59
C HIS A 443 -17.65 -5.03 -9.92
N ILE A 444 -16.79 -4.01 -9.87
CA ILE A 444 -15.49 -4.09 -9.19
C ILE A 444 -15.71 -4.28 -7.68
N GLN A 445 -16.64 -3.52 -7.09
CA GLN A 445 -16.96 -3.62 -5.67
C GLN A 445 -17.47 -5.02 -5.29
N LEU A 446 -18.37 -5.61 -6.08
CA LEU A 446 -18.86 -6.98 -5.89
C LEU A 446 -17.74 -8.01 -6.02
N GLY A 447 -16.91 -7.88 -7.06
CA GLY A 447 -15.79 -8.78 -7.31
C GLY A 447 -14.76 -8.79 -6.18
N ILE A 448 -14.31 -7.61 -5.76
CA ILE A 448 -13.35 -7.48 -4.65
C ILE A 448 -13.94 -7.99 -3.35
N SER A 449 -15.21 -7.65 -3.05
CA SER A 449 -15.89 -8.15 -1.86
C SER A 449 -15.92 -9.68 -1.82
N THR A 450 -16.23 -10.31 -2.96
CA THR A 450 -16.27 -11.78 -3.12
C THR A 450 -14.90 -12.41 -2.98
N MET A 451 -13.86 -11.79 -3.54
CA MET A 451 -12.48 -12.22 -3.40
C MET A 451 -11.98 -12.08 -1.95
N MET A 452 -12.26 -10.96 -1.27
CA MET A 452 -11.94 -10.77 0.15
C MET A 452 -12.61 -11.81 1.04
N TRP A 453 -13.87 -12.12 0.75
CA TRP A 453 -14.63 -13.14 1.47
C TRP A 453 -13.99 -14.52 1.34
N SER A 454 -13.79 -14.98 0.11
CA SER A 454 -13.31 -16.32 -0.22
C SER A 454 -11.84 -16.54 0.14
N THR A 455 -10.99 -15.53 -0.05
CA THR A 455 -9.54 -15.64 0.16
C THR A 455 -9.16 -15.55 1.63
N PHE A 456 -9.80 -14.65 2.39
CA PHE A 456 -9.37 -14.32 3.74
C PHE A 456 -10.48 -14.53 4.78
N THR A 457 -11.64 -13.92 4.58
CA THR A 457 -12.62 -13.67 5.64
C THR A 457 -13.30 -14.94 6.16
N VAL A 458 -13.75 -15.83 5.26
CA VAL A 458 -14.60 -16.98 5.60
C VAL A 458 -13.93 -17.94 6.59
N LYS A 459 -12.60 -18.09 6.51
CA LYS A 459 -11.81 -18.94 7.42
C LYS A 459 -11.86 -18.41 8.86
N TYR A 460 -11.65 -17.12 9.06
CA TYR A 460 -11.66 -16.50 10.39
C TYR A 460 -13.08 -16.45 10.96
N LEU A 461 -14.07 -16.12 10.13
CA LEU A 461 -15.47 -16.07 10.55
C LEU A 461 -16.00 -17.46 10.97
N SER A 462 -15.69 -18.51 10.21
CA SER A 462 -16.08 -19.88 10.56
C SER A 462 -15.42 -20.34 11.86
N ALA A 463 -14.11 -20.08 12.04
CA ALA A 463 -13.41 -20.36 13.29
C ALA A 463 -14.04 -19.64 14.50
N ALA A 464 -14.37 -18.35 14.34
CA ALA A 464 -15.04 -17.56 15.37
C ALA A 464 -16.42 -18.14 15.71
N THR A 465 -17.19 -18.51 14.69
CA THR A 465 -18.53 -19.10 14.84
C THR A 465 -18.47 -20.39 15.66
N PHE A 466 -17.57 -21.32 15.31
CA PHE A 466 -17.44 -22.58 16.03
C PHE A 466 -16.89 -22.41 17.46
N LEU A 467 -16.02 -21.43 17.68
CA LEU A 467 -15.55 -21.07 19.02
C LEU A 467 -16.71 -20.57 19.90
N LEU A 468 -17.51 -19.62 19.39
CA LEU A 468 -18.66 -19.10 20.13
C LEU A 468 -19.74 -20.18 20.35
N GLU A 469 -19.98 -21.04 19.36
CA GLU A 469 -20.89 -22.18 19.49
C GLU A 469 -20.47 -23.15 20.60
N LYS A 470 -19.17 -23.44 20.69
CA LYS A 470 -18.61 -24.32 21.72
C LYS A 470 -18.69 -23.70 23.12
N VAL A 471 -18.42 -22.40 23.23
CA VAL A 471 -18.34 -21.70 24.52
C VAL A 471 -19.71 -21.24 25.03
N GLY A 472 -20.65 -20.94 24.14
CA GLY A 472 -22.01 -20.47 24.47
C GLY A 472 -22.08 -19.07 25.05
N LYS A 473 -20.99 -18.30 24.96
CA LYS A 473 -20.84 -16.90 25.40
C LYS A 473 -19.59 -16.29 24.76
N ALA A 474 -19.39 -14.98 24.93
CA ALA A 474 -18.17 -14.30 24.50
C ALA A 474 -16.90 -15.01 25.03
N PRO A 475 -16.04 -15.57 24.15
CA PRO A 475 -14.80 -16.23 24.54
C PRO A 475 -13.80 -15.26 25.17
N LYS A 476 -12.93 -15.80 26.03
CA LYS A 476 -11.82 -15.05 26.62
C LYS A 476 -10.68 -14.91 25.59
N ASP A 477 -9.89 -13.84 25.69
CA ASP A 477 -8.76 -13.53 24.80
C ASP A 477 -7.86 -14.74 24.46
N ARG A 478 -7.45 -15.53 25.45
CA ARG A 478 -6.62 -16.74 25.24
C ARG A 478 -7.25 -17.74 24.27
N LEU A 479 -8.57 -17.92 24.31
CA LEU A 479 -9.28 -18.82 23.41
C LEU A 479 -9.38 -18.23 22.00
N CYS A 480 -9.62 -16.92 21.87
CA CYS A 480 -9.64 -16.21 20.59
C CYS A 480 -8.29 -16.35 19.87
N ARG A 481 -7.17 -16.08 20.56
CA ARG A 481 -5.82 -16.21 19.98
C ARG A 481 -5.51 -17.64 19.55
N ARG A 482 -5.96 -18.64 20.31
CA ARG A 482 -5.70 -20.06 20.01
C ARG A 482 -6.52 -20.57 18.84
N ASP A 483 -7.82 -20.30 18.82
CA ASP A 483 -8.76 -20.96 17.90
C ASP A 483 -9.06 -20.10 16.64
N VAL A 484 -8.91 -18.77 16.73
CA VAL A 484 -9.15 -17.83 15.61
C VAL A 484 -7.86 -17.17 15.12
N GLY A 485 -6.87 -16.96 16.00
CA GLY A 485 -5.59 -16.33 15.66
C GLY A 485 -5.51 -14.82 15.92
N MET A 486 -6.48 -14.26 16.64
CA MET A 486 -6.50 -12.84 17.06
C MET A 486 -7.11 -12.68 18.45
N GLY A 487 -6.83 -11.57 19.15
CA GLY A 487 -7.38 -11.26 20.47
C GLY A 487 -8.90 -11.05 20.49
N ASP A 488 -9.51 -10.98 21.68
CA ASP A 488 -10.98 -10.83 21.82
C ASP A 488 -11.51 -9.46 21.32
N LYS A 489 -10.78 -8.39 21.60
CA LYS A 489 -11.09 -7.04 21.09
C LYS A 489 -10.93 -6.97 19.58
N ALA A 490 -9.83 -7.51 19.06
CA ALA A 490 -9.58 -7.63 17.63
C ALA A 490 -10.70 -8.43 16.95
N LEU A 491 -11.07 -9.59 17.51
CA LEU A 491 -12.16 -10.42 17.01
C LEU A 491 -13.50 -9.67 16.96
N THR A 492 -13.81 -8.90 17.99
CA THR A 492 -15.06 -8.10 18.03
C THR A 492 -15.06 -7.07 16.89
N CYS A 493 -13.95 -6.36 16.69
CA CYS A 493 -13.80 -5.38 15.61
C CYS A 493 -13.83 -6.04 14.22
N PHE A 494 -13.18 -7.20 14.06
CA PHE A 494 -13.17 -7.99 12.83
C PHE A 494 -14.58 -8.41 12.44
N LEU A 495 -15.38 -8.92 13.38
CA LEU A 495 -16.77 -9.27 13.14
C LEU A 495 -17.59 -8.05 12.67
N GLY A 496 -17.38 -6.89 13.30
CA GLY A 496 -18.00 -5.63 12.85
C GLY A 496 -17.61 -5.25 11.42
N CYS A 497 -16.34 -5.39 11.04
CA CYS A 497 -15.88 -5.10 9.68
C CYS A 497 -16.34 -6.18 8.67
N CYS A 498 -16.59 -7.43 9.10
CA CYS A 498 -17.25 -8.46 8.28
C CYS A 498 -18.72 -8.14 7.99
N VAL A 499 -19.46 -7.60 8.97
CA VAL A 499 -20.85 -7.12 8.75
C VAL A 499 -20.86 -6.07 7.64
N GLN A 500 -19.93 -5.11 7.71
CA GLN A 500 -19.82 -4.06 6.69
C GLN A 500 -19.41 -4.60 5.32
N LEU A 501 -18.45 -5.53 5.26
CA LEU A 501 -18.04 -6.18 4.00
C LEU A 501 -19.22 -6.87 3.32
N LEU A 502 -20.00 -7.66 4.08
CA LEU A 502 -21.17 -8.38 3.55
C LEU A 502 -22.30 -7.42 3.15
N GLN A 503 -22.47 -6.31 3.88
CA GLN A 503 -23.41 -5.27 3.51
C GLN A 503 -23.01 -4.60 2.18
N VAL A 504 -21.74 -4.21 2.03
CA VAL A 504 -21.21 -3.66 0.76
C VAL A 504 -21.41 -4.65 -0.39
N LEU A 505 -21.18 -5.95 -0.16
CA LEU A 505 -21.42 -6.97 -1.17
C LEU A 505 -22.90 -7.05 -1.60
N MET A 506 -23.84 -6.99 -0.65
CA MET A 506 -25.28 -6.98 -0.94
C MET A 506 -25.70 -5.71 -1.70
N GLU A 507 -25.18 -4.55 -1.31
CA GLU A 507 -25.44 -3.27 -1.97
C GLU A 507 -24.90 -3.28 -3.41
N ALA A 508 -23.67 -3.78 -3.60
CA ALA A 508 -23.03 -3.89 -4.91
C ALA A 508 -23.81 -4.81 -5.86
N ASP A 509 -24.28 -5.97 -5.38
CA ASP A 509 -25.12 -6.90 -6.16
C ASP A 509 -26.40 -6.23 -6.68
N SER A 510 -27.06 -5.44 -5.84
CA SER A 510 -28.24 -4.65 -6.23
C SER A 510 -27.93 -3.53 -7.24
N GLY A 511 -26.66 -3.10 -7.31
CA GLY A 511 -26.17 -2.09 -8.24
C GLY A 511 -25.72 -2.65 -9.58
N VAL A 512 -25.29 -3.92 -9.63
CA VAL A 512 -24.80 -4.58 -10.85
C VAL A 512 -25.87 -4.64 -11.94
N GLU A 513 -27.14 -4.84 -11.60
CA GLU A 513 -28.22 -4.83 -12.60
C GLU A 513 -28.45 -3.45 -13.27
N LYS A 514 -28.01 -2.37 -12.61
CA LYS A 514 -28.31 -0.98 -13.03
C LYS A 514 -27.24 -0.37 -13.92
N VAL A 515 -26.02 -0.88 -13.87
CA VAL A 515 -24.83 -0.26 -14.52
C VAL A 515 -24.17 -1.32 -15.39
N SER A 516 -23.63 -0.94 -16.55
CA SER A 516 -22.82 -1.87 -17.36
C SER A 516 -21.43 -2.08 -16.76
N ALA A 517 -20.83 -3.24 -16.99
CA ALA A 517 -19.42 -3.48 -16.64
C ALA A 517 -18.50 -2.43 -17.29
N VAL A 518 -17.50 -1.98 -16.54
CA VAL A 518 -16.52 -0.98 -16.99
C VAL A 518 -15.44 -1.67 -17.80
N GLU A 519 -15.04 -1.05 -18.92
CA GLU A 519 -13.85 -1.48 -19.68
C GLU A 519 -12.61 -0.85 -19.05
N LEU A 520 -11.66 -1.70 -18.63
CA LEU A 520 -10.41 -1.25 -18.04
C LEU A 520 -9.40 -0.95 -19.14
N CYS A 521 -8.97 0.31 -19.23
CA CYS A 521 -7.96 0.76 -20.17
C CYS A 521 -6.58 0.85 -19.51
N VAL A 522 -5.55 0.91 -20.36
CA VAL A 522 -4.17 1.25 -19.98
C VAL A 522 -3.72 2.33 -20.94
N GLU A 523 -2.88 3.23 -20.45
CA GLU A 523 -2.33 4.31 -21.25
C GLU A 523 -1.66 3.76 -22.51
N GLU A 524 -1.84 4.41 -23.66
CA GLU A 524 -1.30 3.95 -24.95
C GLU A 524 0.22 3.68 -24.90
N VAL A 525 0.93 4.49 -24.12
CA VAL A 525 2.37 4.41 -23.86
C VAL A 525 2.75 3.11 -23.14
N TRP A 526 1.83 2.51 -22.40
CA TRP A 526 2.00 1.31 -21.58
C TRP A 526 1.24 0.07 -22.10
N SER A 527 0.61 0.18 -23.28
CA SER A 527 -0.12 -0.89 -24.00
C SER A 527 0.64 -2.22 -24.27
N GLY A 528 1.94 -2.28 -24.01
CA GLY A 528 2.77 -3.49 -24.16
C GLY A 528 3.08 -4.22 -22.85
N ALA A 529 2.34 -3.94 -21.77
CA ALA A 529 2.54 -4.59 -20.48
C ALA A 529 2.07 -6.06 -20.54
N GLU A 530 3.04 -6.97 -20.46
CA GLU A 530 2.82 -8.42 -20.42
C GLU A 530 3.04 -8.90 -18.98
N GLY A 531 1.95 -8.97 -18.21
CA GLY A 531 2.00 -9.35 -16.81
C GLY A 531 0.65 -9.86 -16.30
N PRO A 532 0.54 -10.14 -14.98
CA PRO A 532 -0.70 -10.64 -14.41
C PRO A 532 -1.85 -9.63 -14.58
N PRO A 533 -3.11 -10.11 -14.60
CA PRO A 533 -4.28 -9.23 -14.57
C PRO A 533 -4.25 -8.38 -13.30
N SER A 534 -4.76 -7.15 -13.39
CA SER A 534 -4.91 -6.28 -12.22
C SER A 534 -5.94 -6.85 -11.24
N ILE A 535 -5.97 -6.35 -10.00
CA ILE A 535 -7.00 -6.74 -9.04
C ILE A 535 -8.41 -6.40 -9.53
N ALA A 536 -8.56 -5.28 -10.24
CA ALA A 536 -9.84 -4.89 -10.83
C ALA A 536 -10.23 -5.82 -12.00
N ASP A 537 -9.28 -6.26 -12.83
CA ASP A 537 -9.54 -7.28 -13.86
C ASP A 537 -10.07 -8.58 -13.21
N LEU A 538 -9.38 -9.07 -12.17
CA LEU A 538 -9.80 -10.26 -11.42
C LEU A 538 -11.16 -10.09 -10.74
N ALA A 539 -11.49 -8.87 -10.32
CA ALA A 539 -12.79 -8.54 -9.73
C ALA A 539 -13.91 -8.61 -10.79
N LEU A 540 -13.68 -8.09 -11.99
CA LEU A 540 -14.63 -8.16 -13.10
C LEU A 540 -14.86 -9.58 -13.61
N GLU A 541 -13.89 -10.48 -13.43
CA GLU A 541 -14.01 -11.90 -13.77
C GLU A 541 -14.83 -12.71 -12.73
N GLN A 542 -15.17 -12.13 -11.57
CA GLN A 542 -15.95 -12.83 -10.56
C GLN A 542 -17.37 -13.12 -11.03
N LYS A 543 -17.89 -14.28 -10.65
CA LYS A 543 -19.29 -14.66 -10.91
C LYS A 543 -20.23 -13.91 -9.96
N GLY A 544 -21.47 -13.70 -10.42
CA GLY A 544 -22.55 -13.21 -9.56
C GLY A 544 -22.77 -14.09 -8.33
N ILE A 545 -23.22 -13.46 -7.25
CA ILE A 545 -23.45 -14.11 -5.96
C ILE A 545 -24.90 -14.59 -5.84
N TYR A 546 -25.15 -15.53 -4.93
CA TYR A 546 -26.50 -15.88 -4.50
C TYR A 546 -26.91 -15.01 -3.31
N TYR A 547 -27.60 -13.90 -3.59
CA TYR A 547 -27.98 -12.88 -2.60
C TYR A 547 -28.55 -13.43 -1.27
N PRO A 548 -29.51 -14.39 -1.26
CA PRO A 548 -30.04 -14.93 -0.01
C PRO A 548 -28.99 -15.60 0.88
N LEU A 549 -27.98 -16.23 0.27
CA LEU A 549 -26.88 -16.83 1.02
C LEU A 549 -25.96 -15.78 1.63
N VAL A 550 -25.71 -14.67 0.92
CA VAL A 550 -24.94 -13.53 1.47
C VAL A 550 -25.69 -12.88 2.62
N GLN A 551 -26.99 -12.62 2.48
CA GLN A 551 -27.84 -12.10 3.56
C GLN A 551 -27.84 -13.03 4.78
N HIS A 552 -27.80 -14.35 4.58
CA HIS A 552 -27.75 -15.32 5.66
C HIS A 552 -26.41 -15.33 6.40
N HIS A 553 -25.30 -15.12 5.69
CA HIS A 553 -23.99 -14.90 6.32
C HIS A 553 -23.92 -13.55 7.04
N TRP A 554 -24.54 -12.52 6.47
CA TRP A 554 -24.64 -11.20 7.10
C TRP A 554 -25.42 -11.28 8.42
N LEU A 555 -26.53 -12.02 8.42
CA LEU A 555 -27.31 -12.31 9.62
C LEU A 555 -26.44 -13.00 10.68
N LEU A 556 -25.79 -14.12 10.36
CA LEU A 556 -24.90 -14.81 11.31
C LEU A 556 -23.82 -13.88 11.86
N THR A 557 -23.14 -13.15 10.98
CA THR A 557 -22.04 -12.26 11.35
C THR A 557 -22.51 -11.15 12.28
N SER A 558 -23.69 -10.58 12.02
CA SER A 558 -24.32 -9.57 12.86
C SER A 558 -24.68 -10.11 14.24
N LEU A 559 -25.20 -11.34 14.32
CA LEU A 559 -25.48 -12.02 15.59
C LEU A 559 -24.19 -12.29 16.39
N LEU A 560 -23.12 -12.72 15.74
CA LEU A 560 -21.81 -12.91 16.38
C LEU A 560 -21.22 -11.59 16.88
N HIS A 561 -21.29 -10.54 16.07
CA HIS A 561 -20.82 -9.20 16.45
C HIS A 561 -21.60 -8.67 17.65
N ALA A 562 -22.92 -8.80 17.66
CA ALA A 562 -23.77 -8.42 18.79
C ALA A 562 -23.47 -9.24 20.05
N ALA A 563 -23.31 -10.57 19.90
CA ALA A 563 -22.99 -11.46 21.01
C ALA A 563 -21.63 -11.14 21.65
N MET A 564 -20.62 -10.80 20.86
CA MET A 564 -19.31 -10.34 21.35
C MET A 564 -19.41 -8.97 22.02
N THR A 565 -20.04 -8.00 21.36
CA THR A 565 -20.14 -6.61 21.81
C THR A 565 -20.86 -6.49 23.15
N PHE A 566 -22.01 -7.15 23.28
CA PHE A 566 -22.85 -7.09 24.49
C PHE A 566 -22.68 -8.29 25.41
N LYS A 567 -21.73 -9.19 25.11
CA LYS A 567 -21.42 -10.40 25.89
C LYS A 567 -22.64 -11.30 26.13
N VAL A 568 -23.52 -11.39 25.14
CA VAL A 568 -24.74 -12.20 25.19
C VAL A 568 -24.37 -13.68 25.31
N LYS A 569 -25.02 -14.39 26.25
CA LYS A 569 -24.85 -15.83 26.42
C LYS A 569 -25.75 -16.55 25.42
N THR A 570 -25.18 -17.02 24.32
CA THR A 570 -25.91 -17.80 23.33
C THR A 570 -24.99 -18.74 22.58
N LYS A 571 -25.57 -19.78 21.99
CA LYS A 571 -24.97 -20.60 20.95
C LYS A 571 -25.44 -20.07 19.60
N PRO A 572 -24.60 -19.37 18.82
CA PRO A 572 -25.07 -18.65 17.62
C PRO A 572 -25.79 -19.55 16.62
N LEU A 573 -25.34 -20.80 16.45
CA LEU A 573 -25.97 -21.71 15.49
C LEU A 573 -27.33 -22.18 16.00
N SER A 574 -27.62 -22.18 17.31
CA SER A 574 -28.94 -22.56 17.81
C SER A 574 -30.06 -21.60 17.41
N LEU A 575 -29.72 -20.40 16.91
CA LEU A 575 -30.68 -19.44 16.36
C LEU A 575 -31.10 -19.78 14.93
N PHE A 576 -30.50 -20.80 14.31
CA PHE A 576 -30.79 -21.25 12.96
C PHE A 576 -31.46 -22.63 12.95
N ASP A 577 -32.33 -22.84 11.97
CA ASP A 577 -32.93 -24.14 11.68
C ASP A 577 -31.90 -25.07 10.98
N SER A 578 -32.29 -26.32 10.72
CA SER A 578 -31.38 -27.29 10.10
C SER A 578 -30.95 -26.88 8.67
N LYS A 579 -31.85 -26.31 7.88
CA LYS A 579 -31.54 -25.83 6.52
C LYS A 579 -30.57 -24.66 6.56
N GLY A 580 -30.85 -23.66 7.41
CA GLY A 580 -29.99 -22.50 7.61
C GLY A 580 -28.59 -22.88 8.07
N LYS A 581 -28.46 -23.84 8.99
CA LYS A 581 -27.15 -24.36 9.43
C LYS A 581 -26.35 -24.98 8.28
N ASN A 582 -27.00 -25.75 7.42
CA ASN A 582 -26.32 -26.47 6.33
C ASN A 582 -25.86 -25.55 5.18
N ALA A 583 -26.47 -24.38 5.05
CA ALA A 583 -26.13 -23.38 4.04
C ALA A 583 -24.90 -22.53 4.43
N LEU A 584 -24.60 -22.40 5.73
CA LEU A 584 -23.48 -21.57 6.20
C LEU A 584 -22.12 -22.08 5.70
N PHE A 585 -21.25 -21.13 5.37
CA PHE A 585 -19.88 -21.30 4.87
C PHE A 585 -19.76 -22.06 3.55
N ARG A 586 -20.86 -22.19 2.79
CA ARG A 586 -20.83 -22.62 1.39
C ARG A 586 -20.30 -21.48 0.51
N ASP A 587 -19.88 -21.84 -0.71
CA ASP A 587 -19.45 -20.85 -1.69
C ASP A 587 -20.60 -19.88 -2.02
N LEU A 588 -20.31 -18.58 -2.07
CA LEU A 588 -21.34 -17.53 -2.20
C LEU A 588 -22.07 -17.57 -3.54
N THR A 589 -21.47 -18.20 -4.56
CA THR A 589 -22.11 -18.38 -5.88
C THR A 589 -23.06 -19.59 -5.90
N SER A 590 -23.02 -20.44 -4.86
CA SER A 590 -23.80 -21.67 -4.82
C SER A 590 -25.24 -21.39 -4.39
N ILE A 591 -26.19 -21.88 -5.18
CA ILE A 591 -27.61 -21.83 -4.84
C ILE A 591 -27.88 -22.81 -3.69
N GLN A 592 -28.38 -22.30 -2.56
CA GLN A 592 -28.68 -23.08 -1.36
C GLN A 592 -30.19 -23.07 -1.07
N LEU A 593 -30.68 -24.15 -0.47
CA LEU A 593 -32.06 -24.19 0.01
C LEU A 593 -32.18 -23.37 1.31
N MET A 594 -32.75 -22.18 1.21
CA MET A 594 -32.90 -21.26 2.34
C MET A 594 -34.08 -21.65 3.26
N PRO A 595 -34.08 -21.21 4.53
CA PRO A 595 -35.19 -21.43 5.45
C PRO A 595 -36.46 -20.73 4.96
N SER A 596 -37.45 -21.50 4.51
CA SER A 596 -38.78 -20.99 4.13
C SER A 596 -39.84 -21.93 4.70
N GLY A 597 -40.43 -21.58 5.83
CA GLY A 597 -41.48 -22.38 6.47
C GLY A 597 -41.86 -21.88 7.85
N VAL A 598 -43.00 -22.36 8.36
CA VAL A 598 -43.48 -22.13 9.74
C VAL A 598 -42.46 -22.72 10.71
N MET A 599 -41.85 -21.86 11.53
CA MET A 599 -40.80 -22.27 12.47
C MET A 599 -41.37 -22.71 13.81
N ASP A 600 -40.60 -23.56 14.48
CA ASP A 600 -40.87 -23.98 15.84
C ASP A 600 -40.97 -22.77 16.78
N SER A 601 -42.02 -22.75 17.60
CA SER A 601 -42.28 -21.67 18.57
C SER A 601 -41.12 -21.48 19.57
N GLY A 602 -40.46 -22.57 19.99
CA GLY A 602 -39.31 -22.52 20.89
C GLY A 602 -38.09 -21.84 20.26
N LEU A 603 -37.86 -22.07 18.97
CA LEU A 603 -36.80 -21.39 18.21
C LEU A 603 -37.07 -19.88 18.10
N ILE A 604 -38.30 -19.47 17.81
CA ILE A 604 -38.69 -18.05 17.73
C ILE A 604 -38.48 -17.36 19.09
N LEU A 605 -38.88 -18.01 20.20
CA LEU A 605 -38.64 -17.49 21.54
C LEU A 605 -37.14 -17.33 21.85
N SER A 606 -36.31 -18.29 21.43
CA SER A 606 -34.85 -18.21 21.60
C SER A 606 -34.24 -17.03 20.82
N ARG A 607 -34.75 -16.75 19.61
CA ARG A 607 -34.35 -15.60 18.78
C ARG A 607 -34.78 -14.28 19.39
N GLN A 608 -36.02 -14.22 19.90
CA GLN A 608 -36.55 -13.06 20.59
C GLN A 608 -35.71 -12.74 21.83
N GLU A 609 -35.45 -13.73 22.68
CA GLU A 609 -34.63 -13.56 23.89
C GLU A 609 -33.23 -13.05 23.54
N PHE A 610 -32.60 -13.59 22.50
CA PHE A 610 -31.32 -13.08 22.03
C PHE A 610 -31.37 -11.59 21.67
N LEU A 611 -32.36 -11.17 20.88
CA LEU A 611 -32.49 -9.76 20.46
C LEU A 611 -32.85 -8.83 21.64
N PHE A 612 -33.62 -9.31 22.61
CA PHE A 612 -33.87 -8.60 23.86
C PHE A 612 -32.56 -8.35 24.60
N GLN A 613 -31.70 -9.37 24.76
CA GLN A 613 -30.40 -9.20 25.42
C GLN A 613 -29.49 -8.20 24.69
N VAL A 614 -29.59 -8.11 23.36
CA VAL A 614 -28.86 -7.09 22.58
C VAL A 614 -29.38 -5.68 22.87
N GLN A 615 -30.70 -5.45 22.82
CA GLN A 615 -31.30 -4.14 23.16
C GLN A 615 -31.00 -3.75 24.62
N ILE A 616 -31.11 -4.71 25.53
CA ILE A 616 -30.73 -4.60 26.94
C ILE A 616 -29.30 -4.08 27.04
N GLY A 617 -28.33 -4.76 26.41
CA GLY A 617 -26.92 -4.38 26.43
C GLY A 617 -26.64 -3.02 25.79
N TRP A 618 -27.34 -2.67 24.71
CA TRP A 618 -27.24 -1.36 24.07
C TRP A 618 -27.69 -0.23 25.01
N VAL A 619 -28.86 -0.37 25.65
CA VAL A 619 -29.36 0.64 26.60
C VAL A 619 -28.37 0.83 27.76
N GLN A 620 -27.75 -0.26 28.28
CA GLN A 620 -26.71 -0.14 29.32
C GLN A 620 -25.49 0.66 28.85
N ALA A 621 -25.12 0.53 27.58
CA ALA A 621 -23.96 1.20 27.01
C ALA A 621 -24.17 2.71 26.82
N LEU A 622 -25.42 3.19 26.82
CA LEU A 622 -25.72 4.62 26.64
C LEU A 622 -25.22 5.48 27.81
N ASP A 623 -25.31 4.98 29.04
CA ASP A 623 -24.93 5.72 30.26
C ASP A 623 -23.42 5.90 30.43
N GLY A 624 -22.61 4.97 29.91
CA GLY A 624 -21.14 5.05 29.97
C GLY A 624 -20.52 6.17 29.11
N SER A 625 -21.32 6.91 28.34
CA SER A 625 -20.85 7.90 27.36
C SER A 625 -20.91 9.36 27.83
N SER A 626 -21.33 9.60 29.08
CA SER A 626 -21.65 10.93 29.61
C SER A 626 -20.54 11.58 30.44
N THR A 627 -19.42 10.91 30.70
CA THR A 627 -18.32 11.43 31.57
C THR A 627 -17.03 11.79 30.84
N ALA A 628 -17.00 11.86 29.51
CA ALA A 628 -15.82 12.31 28.75
C ALA A 628 -16.19 13.49 27.85
N SER A 629 -15.96 14.70 28.37
CA SER A 629 -15.95 15.95 27.61
C SER A 629 -14.69 16.03 26.76
N ASP A 630 -14.66 15.30 25.65
CA ASP A 630 -13.73 15.58 24.56
C ASP A 630 -14.49 15.57 23.22
N SER A 631 -14.64 16.77 22.68
CA SER A 631 -15.09 17.03 21.31
C SER A 631 -13.99 16.62 20.33
N SER A 632 -13.97 15.34 19.96
CA SER A 632 -13.31 14.86 18.74
C SER A 632 -14.09 13.67 18.21
N ILE A 633 -14.57 13.79 16.96
CA ILE A 633 -15.16 12.76 16.09
C ILE A 633 -15.26 11.38 16.76
N ARG A 634 -16.40 11.10 17.40
CA ARG A 634 -16.71 9.76 17.94
C ARG A 634 -16.74 8.77 16.77
N PRO A 635 -16.12 7.58 16.87
CA PRO A 635 -16.39 6.54 15.90
C PRO A 635 -17.88 6.17 15.96
N SER A 636 -18.53 6.09 14.80
CA SER A 636 -19.90 5.59 14.59
C SER A 636 -20.05 4.09 14.91
N THR A 637 -18.97 3.45 15.37
CA THR A 637 -18.82 2.02 15.61
C THR A 637 -18.47 1.78 17.08
N GLY A 638 -19.40 1.16 17.82
CA GLY A 638 -19.23 0.84 19.24
C GLY A 638 -20.54 0.40 19.90
N PRO A 639 -20.51 -0.01 21.17
CA PRO A 639 -21.70 -0.52 21.87
C PRO A 639 -22.78 0.56 22.08
N GLY A 640 -22.41 1.85 22.08
CA GLY A 640 -23.35 2.98 22.20
C GLY A 640 -23.81 3.57 20.86
N ALA A 641 -23.55 2.91 19.72
CA ALA A 641 -23.91 3.45 18.41
C ALA A 641 -25.44 3.50 18.21
N PRO A 642 -25.99 4.55 17.58
CA PRO A 642 -27.44 4.74 17.51
C PRO A 642 -28.16 3.82 16.51
N TRP A 643 -27.42 3.10 15.65
CA TRP A 643 -27.99 2.21 14.63
C TRP A 643 -28.35 0.81 15.18
N TRP A 644 -27.93 0.44 16.41
CA TRP A 644 -28.20 -0.87 16.99
C TRP A 644 -29.70 -1.24 17.06
N PRO A 645 -30.61 -0.35 17.50
CA PRO A 645 -32.05 -0.64 17.48
C PRO A 645 -32.59 -0.96 16.10
N SER A 646 -32.18 -0.21 15.07
CA SER A 646 -32.57 -0.44 13.68
C SER A 646 -32.05 -1.79 13.18
N LEU A 647 -30.79 -2.12 13.50
CA LEU A 647 -30.23 -3.44 13.19
C LEU A 647 -31.00 -4.56 13.90
N CYS A 648 -31.36 -4.40 15.18
CA CYS A 648 -32.17 -5.39 15.90
C CYS A 648 -33.52 -5.66 15.21
N LEU A 649 -34.17 -4.63 14.67
CA LEU A 649 -35.42 -4.79 13.92
C LEU A 649 -35.19 -5.52 12.59
N GLU A 650 -34.12 -5.19 11.87
CA GLU A 650 -33.75 -5.87 10.62
C GLU A 650 -33.43 -7.35 10.87
N LEU A 651 -32.57 -7.65 11.86
CA LEU A 651 -32.28 -9.02 12.28
C LEU A 651 -33.54 -9.74 12.75
N GLY A 652 -34.43 -9.06 13.49
CA GLY A 652 -35.73 -9.57 13.90
C GLY A 652 -36.57 -10.02 12.72
N SER A 653 -36.66 -9.20 11.66
CA SER A 653 -37.39 -9.54 10.43
C SER A 653 -36.84 -10.80 9.75
N LEU A 654 -35.51 -10.92 9.62
CA LEU A 654 -34.86 -12.09 9.03
C LEU A 654 -35.01 -13.35 9.92
N LEU A 655 -35.05 -13.17 11.23
CA LEU A 655 -35.27 -14.24 12.22
C LEU A 655 -36.75 -14.56 12.43
N GLN A 656 -37.66 -13.85 11.75
CA GLN A 656 -39.12 -13.98 11.88
C GLN A 656 -39.63 -13.66 13.30
N VAL A 657 -38.94 -12.78 14.02
CA VAL A 657 -39.42 -12.19 15.27
C VAL A 657 -40.30 -10.99 14.93
N TYR A 658 -41.51 -10.95 15.49
CA TYR A 658 -42.45 -9.87 15.22
C TYR A 658 -41.86 -8.51 15.67
N PRO A 659 -41.75 -7.51 14.78
CA PRO A 659 -41.05 -6.25 15.07
C PRO A 659 -41.60 -5.50 16.29
N ASP A 660 -42.92 -5.50 16.49
CA ASP A 660 -43.53 -4.70 17.56
C ASP A 660 -43.11 -5.19 18.96
N ILE A 661 -42.88 -6.49 19.14
CA ILE A 661 -42.37 -7.05 20.41
C ILE A 661 -41.00 -6.44 20.76
N LEU A 662 -40.14 -6.23 19.75
CA LEU A 662 -38.82 -5.60 19.93
C LEU A 662 -38.94 -4.09 20.22
N ARG A 663 -39.92 -3.40 19.60
CA ARG A 663 -40.17 -1.97 19.89
C ARG A 663 -40.67 -1.77 21.32
N ARG A 664 -41.64 -2.58 21.76
CA ARG A 664 -42.17 -2.54 23.13
C ARG A 664 -41.08 -2.83 24.16
N GLN A 665 -40.25 -3.84 23.92
CA GLN A 665 -39.12 -4.14 24.79
C GLN A 665 -38.14 -2.97 24.91
N LEU A 666 -37.79 -2.34 23.78
CA LEU A 666 -36.88 -1.20 23.75
C LEU A 666 -37.42 -0.02 24.58
N VAL A 667 -38.71 0.29 24.44
CA VAL A 667 -39.39 1.33 25.22
C VAL A 667 -39.32 1.01 26.71
N CYS A 668 -39.70 -0.20 27.10
CA CYS A 668 -39.68 -0.63 28.50
C CYS A 668 -38.26 -0.55 29.09
N GLU A 669 -37.25 -0.95 28.32
CA GLU A 669 -35.87 -0.90 28.77
C GLU A 669 -35.33 0.53 28.90
N LEU A 670 -35.67 1.43 27.97
CA LEU A 670 -35.32 2.86 28.09
C LEU A 670 -35.93 3.49 29.34
N PHE A 671 -37.20 3.18 29.66
CA PHE A 671 -37.78 3.59 30.95
C PHE A 671 -37.10 2.87 32.13
N SER A 672 -36.78 1.58 32.06
CA SER A 672 -36.08 0.89 33.16
C SER A 672 -34.75 1.57 33.50
N GLN A 673 -34.05 2.12 32.49
CA GLN A 673 -32.80 2.88 32.64
C GLN A 673 -33.01 4.34 33.06
N GLY A 674 -34.23 4.89 33.03
CA GLY A 674 -34.52 6.29 33.33
C GLY A 674 -34.29 7.27 32.15
N LEU A 675 -34.22 6.76 30.92
CA LEU A 675 -34.06 7.55 29.69
C LEU A 675 -35.43 7.95 29.10
N ASP A 676 -36.32 8.49 29.94
CA ASP A 676 -37.75 8.69 29.67
C ASP A 676 -38.02 9.48 28.38
N LEU A 677 -37.27 10.55 28.12
CA LEU A 677 -37.45 11.35 26.89
C LEU A 677 -37.16 10.55 25.61
N ARG A 678 -36.18 9.64 25.64
CA ARG A 678 -35.90 8.76 24.50
C ARG A 678 -36.93 7.66 24.39
N ALA A 679 -37.41 7.15 25.53
CA ALA A 679 -38.47 6.16 25.58
C ALA A 679 -39.77 6.71 24.95
N GLU A 680 -40.18 7.93 25.32
CA GLU A 680 -41.34 8.63 24.76
C GLU A 680 -41.27 8.80 23.23
N GLN A 681 -40.07 9.05 22.68
CA GLN A 681 -39.87 9.11 21.24
C GLN A 681 -40.07 7.73 20.60
N ALA A 682 -39.47 6.68 21.18
CA ALA A 682 -39.58 5.31 20.68
C ALA A 682 -41.01 4.75 20.79
N MET A 683 -41.82 5.23 21.75
CA MET A 683 -43.23 4.84 21.91
C MET A 683 -44.09 5.16 20.68
N LEU A 684 -43.73 6.19 19.91
CA LEU A 684 -44.48 6.60 18.72
C LEU A 684 -44.45 5.56 17.60
N GLU A 685 -43.47 4.65 17.63
CA GLU A 685 -43.31 3.59 16.62
C GLU A 685 -44.00 2.28 17.01
N VAL A 686 -44.60 2.20 18.20
CA VAL A 686 -45.26 0.99 18.71
C VAL A 686 -46.67 0.86 18.15
N GLU A 687 -47.01 -0.33 17.66
CA GLU A 687 -48.31 -0.68 17.09
C GLU A 687 -49.32 -1.04 18.19
N ASP A 688 -48.95 -1.95 19.12
CA ASP A 688 -49.83 -2.43 20.20
C ASP A 688 -49.65 -1.60 21.48
N GLN A 689 -50.40 -0.50 21.55
CA GLN A 689 -50.37 0.45 22.66
C GLN A 689 -51.01 -0.13 23.95
N ASP A 690 -51.94 -1.09 23.84
CA ASP A 690 -52.62 -1.70 24.98
C ASP A 690 -51.67 -2.60 25.79
N VAL A 691 -50.93 -3.46 25.08
CA VAL A 691 -49.91 -4.32 25.70
C VAL A 691 -48.77 -3.48 26.26
N LEU A 692 -48.31 -2.48 25.51
CA LEU A 692 -47.28 -1.56 26.00
C LEU A 692 -47.74 -0.82 27.27
N GLY A 693 -48.98 -0.30 27.28
CA GLY A 693 -49.54 0.39 28.44
C GLY A 693 -49.58 -0.50 29.67
N SER A 694 -49.94 -1.78 29.51
CA SER A 694 -49.92 -2.76 30.60
C SER A 694 -48.50 -3.01 31.13
N GLN A 695 -47.51 -3.10 30.26
CA GLN A 695 -46.09 -3.28 30.64
C GLN A 695 -45.53 -2.06 31.38
N LEU A 696 -45.81 -0.86 30.86
CA LEU A 696 -45.36 0.40 31.45
C LEU A 696 -46.06 0.71 32.79
N LEU A 697 -47.28 0.22 33.00
CA LEU A 697 -47.96 0.32 34.29
C LEU A 697 -47.19 -0.44 35.38
N VAL A 698 -46.75 -1.67 35.09
CA VAL A 698 -45.91 -2.45 36.00
C VAL A 698 -44.62 -1.70 36.31
N LEU A 699 -43.93 -1.18 35.29
CA LEU A 699 -42.70 -0.41 35.43
C LEU A 699 -42.90 0.84 36.31
N SER A 700 -43.99 1.57 36.09
CA SER A 700 -44.37 2.74 36.89
C SER A 700 -44.64 2.36 38.35
N GLY A 701 -45.30 1.23 38.57
CA GLY A 701 -45.52 0.64 39.89
C GLY A 701 -44.22 0.30 40.61
N GLN A 702 -43.25 -0.31 39.90
CA GLN A 702 -41.92 -0.62 40.44
C GLN A 702 -41.17 0.66 40.84
N ARG A 703 -41.20 1.72 40.01
CA ARG A 703 -40.56 3.01 40.32
C ARG A 703 -41.16 3.66 41.57
N LEU A 704 -42.49 3.64 41.68
CA LEU A 704 -43.18 4.18 42.84
C LEU A 704 -42.97 3.34 44.10
N SER A 705 -42.99 2.00 43.98
CA SER A 705 -42.69 1.07 45.07
C SER A 705 -41.29 1.29 45.62
N TYR A 706 -40.30 1.52 44.76
CA TYR A 706 -38.96 1.89 45.21
C TYR A 706 -38.98 3.18 46.04
N THR A 707 -39.60 4.23 45.50
CA THR A 707 -39.63 5.56 46.12
C THR A 707 -40.35 5.56 47.47
N LEU A 708 -41.43 4.79 47.61
CA LEU A 708 -42.25 4.75 48.83
C LEU A 708 -41.73 3.77 49.88
N LEU A 709 -41.21 2.60 49.47
CA LEU A 709 -40.92 1.49 50.39
C LEU A 709 -39.42 1.22 50.57
N HIS A 710 -38.57 1.55 49.60
CA HIS A 710 -37.17 1.08 49.55
C HIS A 710 -36.13 2.21 49.54
N SER A 711 -36.53 3.47 49.30
CA SER A 711 -35.65 4.64 49.35
C SER A 711 -35.13 4.90 50.78
N GLN A 712 -33.83 5.18 50.92
CA GLN A 712 -33.19 5.50 52.21
C GLN A 712 -33.73 6.79 52.85
N SER A 713 -34.33 7.67 52.04
CA SER A 713 -35.13 8.81 52.48
C SER A 713 -36.60 8.42 52.57
N GLN A 714 -36.97 7.56 53.52
CA GLN A 714 -38.37 7.43 53.91
C GLN A 714 -38.82 8.76 54.53
N THR A 715 -39.37 9.63 53.70
CA THR A 715 -39.91 10.92 54.13
C THR A 715 -41.23 10.67 54.85
N GLN A 716 -41.48 11.39 55.96
CA GLN A 716 -42.78 11.40 56.65
C GLN A 716 -43.99 11.49 55.69
N PRO A 717 -43.97 12.33 54.63
CA PRO A 717 -45.04 12.35 53.63
C PRO A 717 -45.23 11.05 52.83
N ALA A 718 -44.18 10.28 52.55
CA ALA A 718 -44.31 8.98 51.86
C ALA A 718 -45.05 7.95 52.73
N MET A 719 -44.82 7.96 54.05
CA MET A 719 -45.52 7.09 54.99
C MET A 719 -46.98 7.52 55.22
N GLU A 720 -47.23 8.82 55.34
CA GLU A 720 -48.59 9.36 55.45
C GLU A 720 -49.43 9.03 54.21
N LEU A 721 -48.82 9.07 53.03
CA LEU A 721 -49.51 8.71 51.80
C LEU A 721 -49.79 7.21 51.69
N LEU A 722 -48.81 6.36 52.05
CA LEU A 722 -49.01 4.90 52.10
C LEU A 722 -50.22 4.49 52.95
N ALA A 723 -50.52 5.24 54.01
CA ALA A 723 -51.70 5.04 54.86
C ALA A 723 -53.03 5.52 54.22
N ARG A 724 -52.95 6.41 53.21
CA ARG A 724 -54.10 6.99 52.49
C ARG A 724 -54.39 6.33 51.15
N LEU A 725 -53.47 5.50 50.63
CA LEU A 725 -53.68 4.76 49.40
C LEU A 725 -54.82 3.74 49.52
N PRO A 726 -55.62 3.52 48.46
CA PRO A 726 -56.58 2.43 48.42
C PRO A 726 -55.91 1.08 48.77
N PRO A 727 -56.58 0.19 49.54
CA PRO A 727 -55.99 -1.08 49.97
C PRO A 727 -55.50 -1.94 48.79
N THR A 728 -56.20 -1.89 47.66
CA THR A 728 -55.86 -2.60 46.43
C THR A 728 -54.58 -2.08 45.79
N LEU A 729 -54.41 -0.76 45.69
CA LEU A 729 -53.20 -0.13 45.16
C LEU A 729 -52.00 -0.35 46.08
N CYS A 730 -52.20 -0.26 47.40
CA CYS A 730 -51.16 -0.51 48.40
C CYS A 730 -50.66 -1.97 48.35
N ALA A 731 -51.58 -2.94 48.25
CA ALA A 731 -51.22 -4.35 48.09
C ALA A 731 -50.48 -4.62 46.78
N TRP A 732 -50.91 -3.99 45.68
CA TRP A 732 -50.27 -4.11 44.37
C TRP A 732 -48.85 -3.51 44.37
N LEU A 733 -48.64 -2.31 44.93
CA LEU A 733 -47.31 -1.69 45.04
C LEU A 733 -46.34 -2.51 45.89
N LYS A 734 -46.82 -3.12 46.98
CA LYS A 734 -46.00 -4.05 47.80
C LYS A 734 -45.61 -5.32 47.06
N ALA A 735 -46.37 -5.71 46.04
CA ALA A 735 -46.06 -6.87 45.20
C ALA A 735 -45.14 -6.52 44.02
N MET A 736 -44.92 -5.23 43.73
CA MET A 736 -43.93 -4.80 42.74
C MET A 736 -42.52 -4.98 43.29
N ASP A 737 -41.63 -5.58 42.50
CA ASP A 737 -40.22 -5.73 42.82
C ASP A 737 -39.38 -4.65 42.11
N PRO A 738 -38.82 -3.68 42.84
CA PRO A 738 -37.95 -2.66 42.24
C PRO A 738 -36.62 -3.19 41.70
N SER A 739 -36.20 -4.41 42.06
CA SER A 739 -34.92 -4.97 41.60
C SER A 739 -34.89 -5.30 40.10
N ASP A 740 -36.06 -5.39 39.47
CA ASP A 740 -36.21 -5.50 38.02
C ASP A 740 -35.87 -4.20 37.28
N LEU A 741 -35.88 -3.06 37.97
CA LEU A 741 -35.49 -1.77 37.40
C LEU A 741 -33.98 -1.59 37.46
N ARG A 742 -33.40 -1.04 36.39
CA ARG A 742 -31.98 -0.71 36.37
C ARG A 742 -31.66 0.59 37.08
N CYS A 743 -32.45 1.61 36.83
CA CYS A 743 -32.41 2.87 37.54
C CYS A 743 -33.73 3.02 38.31
N PRO A 744 -33.80 2.48 39.54
CA PRO A 744 -35.00 2.60 40.36
C PRO A 744 -35.20 4.02 40.91
N SER A 745 -34.12 4.82 41.01
CA SER A 745 -34.13 6.18 41.56
C SER A 745 -34.41 7.24 40.48
N VAL A 746 -35.62 7.22 39.91
CA VAL A 746 -36.08 8.21 38.92
C VAL A 746 -36.88 9.31 39.63
N PRO A 747 -36.73 10.60 39.24
CA PRO A 747 -37.53 11.68 39.80
C PRO A 747 -39.04 11.43 39.70
N LEU A 748 -39.78 11.69 40.78
CA LEU A 748 -41.24 11.49 40.85
C LEU A 748 -42.00 12.23 39.74
N CYS A 749 -41.51 13.39 39.28
CA CYS A 749 -42.12 14.13 38.18
C CYS A 749 -42.07 13.36 36.84
N GLN A 750 -41.01 12.58 36.59
CA GLN A 750 -40.90 11.73 35.40
C GLN A 750 -41.81 10.52 35.51
N THR A 751 -41.90 9.89 36.70
CA THR A 751 -42.86 8.81 36.97
C THR A 751 -44.31 9.29 36.82
N LYS A 752 -44.65 10.49 37.31
CA LYS A 752 -45.97 11.11 37.10
C LYS A 752 -46.27 11.35 35.63
N ARG A 753 -45.30 11.87 34.87
CA ARG A 753 -45.44 12.10 33.43
C ARG A 753 -45.71 10.79 32.68
N LEU A 754 -44.98 9.72 33.00
CA LEU A 754 -45.20 8.38 32.46
C LEU A 754 -46.62 7.88 32.76
N VAL A 755 -47.06 7.97 34.01
CA VAL A 755 -48.42 7.53 34.39
C VAL A 755 -49.51 8.38 33.74
N GLY A 756 -49.30 9.70 33.59
CA GLY A 756 -50.21 10.54 32.82
C GLY A 756 -50.36 10.06 31.37
N ARG A 757 -49.24 9.70 30.73
CA ARG A 757 -49.26 9.14 29.37
C ARG A 757 -49.91 7.76 29.31
N LEU A 758 -49.75 6.93 30.35
CA LEU A 758 -50.40 5.62 30.44
C LEU A 758 -51.92 5.71 30.48
N VAL A 759 -52.46 6.69 31.20
CA VAL A 759 -53.91 6.95 31.24
C VAL A 759 -54.42 7.39 29.87
N GLU A 760 -53.64 8.16 29.11
CA GLU A 760 -54.01 8.53 27.73
C GLU A 760 -53.93 7.34 26.75
N MET A 761 -53.07 6.36 27.01
CA MET A 761 -52.86 5.20 26.14
C MET A 761 -53.85 4.07 26.37
N LEU A 762 -54.19 3.78 27.63
CA LEU A 762 -55.07 2.66 27.96
C LEU A 762 -56.54 3.02 27.70
N PRO A 763 -57.29 2.20 26.95
CA PRO A 763 -58.73 2.40 26.78
C PRO A 763 -59.47 2.41 28.13
N GLU A 764 -60.53 3.22 28.28
CA GLU A 764 -61.29 3.31 29.53
C GLU A 764 -61.93 1.97 29.96
N ASN A 765 -62.22 1.10 28.99
CA ASN A 765 -62.76 -0.24 29.23
C ASN A 765 -61.67 -1.29 29.53
N HIS A 766 -60.39 -0.91 29.52
CA HIS A 766 -59.28 -1.81 29.81
C HIS A 766 -59.26 -2.19 31.30
N ALA A 767 -59.00 -3.46 31.60
CA ALA A 767 -59.07 -3.99 32.97
C ALA A 767 -58.13 -3.29 33.97
N GLN A 768 -57.04 -2.68 33.47
CA GLN A 768 -56.04 -1.99 34.28
C GLN A 768 -56.19 -0.46 34.31
N TYR A 769 -57.18 0.11 33.59
CA TYR A 769 -57.35 1.56 33.49
C TYR A 769 -57.61 2.22 34.86
N SER A 770 -58.48 1.62 35.68
CA SER A 770 -58.77 2.10 37.04
C SER A 770 -57.55 2.08 37.95
N LEU A 771 -56.66 1.10 37.79
CA LEU A 771 -55.41 1.02 38.54
C LEU A 771 -54.44 2.14 38.14
N ALA A 772 -54.35 2.45 36.83
CA ALA A 772 -53.55 3.56 36.32
C ALA A 772 -54.04 4.93 36.84
N LEU A 773 -55.37 5.14 36.89
CA LEU A 773 -55.97 6.35 37.47
C LEU A 773 -55.64 6.51 38.96
N HIS A 774 -55.84 5.48 39.77
CA HIS A 774 -55.48 5.54 41.20
C HIS A 774 -53.97 5.78 41.40
N LEU A 775 -53.12 5.24 40.52
CA LEU A 775 -51.68 5.48 40.56
C LEU A 775 -51.34 6.95 40.22
N LEU A 776 -52.06 7.56 39.28
CA LEU A 776 -51.89 8.98 38.92
C LEU A 776 -52.31 9.89 40.07
N GLU A 777 -53.46 9.65 40.68
CA GLU A 777 -53.95 10.39 41.86
C GLU A 777 -52.96 10.30 43.03
N ALA A 778 -52.39 9.12 43.26
CA ALA A 778 -51.35 8.92 44.27
C ALA A 778 -50.08 9.73 43.99
N LEU A 779 -49.65 9.81 42.72
CA LEU A 779 -48.48 10.58 42.29
C LEU A 779 -48.74 12.10 42.33
N GLU A 780 -49.96 12.54 42.04
CA GLU A 780 -50.37 13.94 42.20
C GLU A 780 -50.33 14.41 43.66
N ALA A 781 -50.65 13.54 44.60
CA ALA A 781 -50.53 13.86 46.02
C ALA A 781 -49.07 13.86 46.55
N LEU A 782 -48.11 13.34 45.76
CA LEU A 782 -46.68 13.25 46.10
C LEU A 782 -45.80 14.32 45.45
N THR A 783 -46.30 15.01 44.42
CA THR A 783 -45.56 15.99 43.59
C THR A 783 -46.19 17.35 43.69
#